data_AF-A0A8H2XFW9-F1
#
_entry.id   AF-A0A8H2XFW9-F1
#
_cell.length_a   1.000
_cell.length_b   1.000
_cell.length_c   1.000
_cell.angle_alpha   90.00
_cell.angle_beta   90.00
_cell.angle_gamma   90.00
#
_symmetry.space_group_name_H-M   'P 1'
#
loop_
_entity.id
_entity.type
_entity.pdbx_description
1 polymer ?
#
loop_
_entity_poly.entity_id
_entity_poly.type
_entity_poly.pdbx_seq_one_letter_code
_entity_poly.pdbx_strand_id
1 'polypeptide(L)'
;MYQPQAGPVSLNFPEWEHGTVEKVFNCKLDGEKAEQSGWSITWLCGVKRRLLEEDPGYPQPIQLGVDLADRFLSNRLSLDPCSPTEDPELLTVLLHLPRSETSLGYLVGCWKRIQGIRMQLLRQPLQSADLRRATEILDKLHGLVISYAGLTLQDSSMFPQPEGVTLGPQELVRNLLSLRTVPLHAGTLTLGLGSGDAEAFLGDLAKRFLNNGLDEIFGPIITMVVDALPAEGLGSTGSEWRAVVGALEALVSDTNLAAVLAQFPRLQKWLPEGVAPYQIEFASLLGPLARMSIFDKEWQSLFLIFIAILRTSGDARERVLEYFFTVLNINVKRTGDHVDPTTVASDGFMINLQAVMLRFAEPFLYGKYSKIDHIDTKYFPMVTRANIAEETRINATAEEVNVWKMRLNETGAIPKSFISDIFFLCAGYNHLGIVRTIITHGKITKHIGEIDKWLETAGLAETPSGHQHTPHQGLIERAKANQTRYQRELLACELQLQVPDITQRNLAFINYTMVWMLRMVDPTHQYPSKAMTLPLPERVPDEFNMLPEYFVEDTVEYYIYVMRHCPELLDNSLRIEFLVFALTFLTSTWYVKNPLLKSKLLQGLFYGSIHVGHEHDGLLIALFNSHPMALQHLIPSLMWFYVEVGQTSTNTQFESKRNITFILQLIWNNPNHRNTLLKAAE
;
A
#
# COMPACT_ATOMS: atom_id res chain seq x y z
N MET A 1 20.87 -47.02 28.08
CA MET A 1 20.70 -46.47 29.44
C MET A 1 19.67 -45.35 29.36
N TYR A 2 18.45 -45.59 29.84
CA TYR A 2 17.45 -44.54 30.05
C TYR A 2 17.95 -43.65 31.18
N GLN A 3 18.22 -42.36 30.91
CA GLN A 3 18.40 -41.37 31.97
C GLN A 3 17.05 -41.21 32.69
N PRO A 4 17.01 -41.23 34.04
CA PRO A 4 15.78 -40.97 34.76
C PRO A 4 15.35 -39.52 34.51
N GLN A 5 14.10 -39.31 34.08
CA GLN A 5 13.48 -37.98 34.08
C GLN A 5 13.48 -37.48 35.53
N ALA A 6 14.24 -36.42 35.81
CA ALA A 6 14.25 -35.78 37.11
C ALA A 6 12.83 -35.33 37.48
N GLY A 7 12.36 -35.73 38.66
CA GLY A 7 11.06 -35.30 39.19
C GLY A 7 11.00 -33.78 39.41
N PRO A 8 9.79 -33.19 39.48
CA PRO A 8 9.63 -31.75 39.56
C PRO A 8 10.27 -31.17 40.83
N VAL A 9 11.13 -30.16 40.65
CA VAL A 9 11.85 -29.49 41.75
C VAL A 9 10.97 -28.38 42.33
N SER A 10 10.90 -28.26 43.66
CA SER A 10 10.19 -27.17 44.36
C SER A 10 11.05 -25.92 44.47
N LEU A 11 10.49 -24.75 44.19
CA LEU A 11 11.20 -23.47 44.22
C LEU A 11 11.19 -22.86 45.63
N ASN A 12 12.35 -22.42 46.15
CA ASN A 12 12.38 -21.59 47.36
C ASN A 12 11.93 -20.17 47.04
N PHE A 13 10.64 -19.87 47.24
CA PHE A 13 10.03 -18.62 46.80
C PHE A 13 10.65 -17.34 47.37
N PRO A 14 10.83 -17.19 48.70
CA PRO A 14 11.42 -15.96 49.24
C PRO A 14 12.80 -15.63 48.68
N GLU A 15 13.68 -16.63 48.57
CA GLU A 15 15.03 -16.44 48.02
C GLU A 15 15.00 -16.19 46.51
N TRP A 16 14.13 -16.91 45.79
CA TRP A 16 13.97 -16.73 44.35
C TRP A 16 13.37 -15.36 44.01
N GLU A 17 12.37 -14.90 44.77
CA GLU A 17 11.73 -13.60 44.60
C GLU A 17 12.73 -12.47 44.84
N HIS A 18 13.46 -12.52 45.96
CA HIS A 18 14.54 -11.57 46.26
C HIS A 18 15.59 -11.53 45.16
N GLY A 19 16.13 -12.68 44.76
CA GLY A 19 17.13 -12.75 43.70
C GLY A 19 16.59 -12.31 42.34
N THR A 20 15.30 -12.51 42.07
CA THR A 20 14.63 -12.09 40.84
C THR A 20 14.47 -10.58 40.79
N VAL A 21 14.02 -9.94 41.87
CA VAL A 21 13.90 -8.47 41.96
C VAL A 21 15.27 -7.81 41.80
N GLU A 22 16.31 -8.31 42.47
CA GLU A 22 17.69 -7.81 42.32
C GLU A 22 18.18 -7.95 40.86
N LYS A 23 17.92 -9.10 40.24
CA LYS A 23 18.35 -9.38 38.86
C LYS A 23 17.59 -8.55 37.83
N VAL A 24 16.29 -8.35 38.00
CA VAL A 24 15.45 -7.55 37.08
C VAL A 24 15.88 -6.10 37.08
N PHE A 25 16.03 -5.48 38.25
CA PHE A 25 16.41 -4.07 38.37
C PHE A 25 17.93 -3.85 38.34
N ASN A 26 18.74 -4.91 38.35
CA ASN A 26 20.20 -4.82 38.45
C ASN A 26 20.61 -3.92 39.64
N CYS A 27 19.96 -4.11 40.79
CA CYS A 27 20.15 -3.32 42.00
C CYS A 27 20.21 -4.21 43.25
N LYS A 28 20.97 -3.81 44.28
CA LYS A 28 21.04 -4.51 45.58
C LYS A 28 20.96 -3.54 46.77
N LEU A 29 20.54 -4.07 47.91
CA LEU A 29 20.54 -3.36 49.21
C LEU A 29 21.86 -3.53 49.99
N ASP A 30 22.63 -4.58 49.68
CA ASP A 30 23.86 -4.95 50.37
C ASP A 30 25.11 -4.44 49.62
N GLY A 31 25.88 -3.58 50.28
CA GLY A 31 27.05 -2.92 49.69
C GLY A 31 28.20 -3.88 49.39
N GLU A 32 28.43 -4.88 50.26
CA GLU A 32 29.52 -5.85 50.08
C GLU A 32 29.32 -6.69 48.82
N LYS A 33 28.07 -7.05 48.51
CA LYS A 33 27.72 -7.81 47.30
C LYS A 33 27.84 -6.95 46.04
N ALA A 34 27.59 -5.65 46.13
CA ALA A 34 27.78 -4.73 45.01
C ALA A 34 29.28 -4.55 44.71
N GLU A 35 30.12 -4.42 45.74
CA GLU A 35 31.58 -4.34 45.62
C GLU A 35 32.17 -5.62 44.99
N GLN A 36 31.71 -6.80 45.42
CA GLN A 36 32.11 -8.10 44.82
C GLN A 36 31.77 -8.22 43.33
N SER A 37 30.73 -7.51 42.86
CA SER A 37 30.34 -7.48 41.45
C SER A 37 31.15 -6.46 40.61
N GLY A 38 32.14 -5.81 41.22
CA GLY A 38 32.88 -4.70 40.60
C GLY A 38 31.98 -3.51 40.28
N TRP A 39 30.96 -3.27 41.12
CA TRP A 39 29.96 -2.20 40.96
C TRP A 39 29.12 -2.26 39.66
N SER A 40 29.11 -3.41 38.99
CA SER A 40 28.24 -3.65 37.83
C SER A 40 26.75 -3.68 38.20
N ILE A 41 26.44 -3.93 39.48
CA ILE A 41 25.10 -3.90 40.06
C ILE A 41 24.98 -2.66 40.96
N THR A 42 23.92 -1.86 40.79
CA THR A 42 23.77 -0.60 41.52
C THR A 42 23.40 -0.84 42.98
N TRP A 43 24.12 -0.21 43.91
CA TRP A 43 23.80 -0.26 45.34
C TRP A 43 22.83 0.88 45.70
N LEU A 44 21.68 0.55 46.32
CA LEU A 44 20.67 1.52 46.74
C LEU A 44 20.71 1.76 48.26
N CYS A 45 21.81 2.35 48.74
CA CYS A 45 22.05 2.61 50.17
C CYS A 45 20.91 3.40 50.85
N GLY A 46 20.39 4.44 50.16
CA GLY A 46 19.31 5.29 50.67
C GLY A 46 17.94 4.62 50.78
N VAL A 47 17.71 3.48 50.11
CA VAL A 47 16.46 2.71 50.26
C VAL A 47 16.53 1.85 51.52
N LYS A 48 17.66 1.20 51.77
CA LYS A 48 17.90 0.43 53.00
C LYS A 48 17.73 1.31 54.24
N ARG A 49 18.32 2.50 54.22
CA ARG A 49 18.28 3.48 55.32
C ARG A 49 16.83 3.89 55.65
N ARG A 50 16.07 4.29 54.63
CA ARG A 50 14.65 4.67 54.80
C ARG A 50 13.75 3.54 55.29
N LEU A 51 13.95 2.31 54.82
CA LEU A 51 13.16 1.17 55.30
C LEU A 51 13.40 0.89 56.79
N LEU A 52 14.63 1.04 57.27
CA LEU A 52 14.98 0.87 58.69
C LEU A 52 14.57 2.07 59.55
N GLU A 53 14.47 3.26 58.97
CA GLU A 53 13.89 4.45 59.62
C GLU A 53 12.37 4.33 59.76
N GLU A 54 11.67 3.81 58.74
CA GLU A 54 10.23 3.57 58.77
C GLU A 54 9.86 2.43 59.74
N ASP A 55 10.66 1.37 59.79
CA ASP A 55 10.48 0.25 60.72
C ASP A 55 11.84 -0.26 61.26
N PRO A 56 12.24 0.18 62.46
CA PRO A 56 13.47 -0.27 63.10
C PRO A 56 13.51 -1.77 63.42
N GLY A 57 12.35 -2.45 63.41
CA GLY A 57 12.20 -3.87 63.67
C GLY A 57 12.32 -4.77 62.43
N TYR A 58 12.62 -4.20 61.25
CA TYR A 58 12.63 -4.96 60.00
C TYR A 58 13.63 -6.13 60.04
N PRO A 59 13.21 -7.36 59.69
CA PRO A 59 14.07 -8.53 59.73
C PRO A 59 15.28 -8.36 58.79
N GLN A 60 16.47 -8.63 59.31
CA GLN A 60 17.73 -8.59 58.58
C GLN A 60 18.20 -10.03 58.28
N PRO A 61 18.63 -10.34 57.04
CA PRO A 61 18.72 -9.44 55.87
C PRO A 61 17.35 -9.11 55.27
N ILE A 62 17.18 -7.87 54.79
CA ILE A 62 15.95 -7.39 54.15
C ILE A 62 15.72 -8.22 52.87
N GLN A 63 14.65 -9.03 52.87
CA GLN A 63 14.22 -9.78 51.69
C GLN A 63 13.42 -8.86 50.77
N LEU A 64 13.77 -8.84 49.48
CA LEU A 64 13.11 -8.00 48.49
C LEU A 64 11.92 -8.75 47.91
N GLY A 65 10.71 -8.35 48.28
CA GLY A 65 9.49 -8.81 47.64
C GLY A 65 9.04 -7.88 46.51
N VAL A 66 8.07 -8.34 45.73
CA VAL A 66 7.42 -7.53 44.68
C VAL A 66 6.72 -6.28 45.24
N ASP A 67 6.31 -6.31 46.50
CA ASP A 67 5.72 -5.18 47.22
C ASP A 67 6.66 -3.96 47.33
N LEU A 68 7.98 -4.19 47.36
CA LEU A 68 8.99 -3.12 47.40
C LEU A 68 9.48 -2.71 46.01
N ALA A 69 9.03 -3.37 44.93
CA ALA A 69 9.54 -3.18 43.59
C ALA A 69 9.36 -1.75 43.06
N ASP A 70 8.20 -1.13 43.32
CA ASP A 70 7.89 0.25 42.90
C ASP A 70 8.86 1.26 43.52
N ARG A 71 9.05 1.18 44.84
CA ARG A 71 10.04 2.00 45.56
C ARG A 71 11.44 1.77 45.02
N PHE A 72 11.82 0.53 44.74
CA PHE A 72 13.16 0.20 44.26
C PHE A 72 13.42 0.80 42.88
N LEU A 73 12.47 0.61 41.95
CA LEU A 73 12.56 1.13 40.60
C LEU A 73 12.59 2.66 40.59
N SER A 74 11.66 3.31 41.30
CA SER A 74 11.60 4.77 41.37
C SER A 74 12.90 5.36 41.91
N ASN A 75 13.48 4.77 42.97
CA ASN A 75 14.71 5.28 43.55
C ASN A 75 15.92 5.08 42.62
N ARG A 76 15.99 3.97 41.89
CA ARG A 76 17.05 3.76 40.90
C ARG A 76 16.96 4.75 39.74
N LEU A 77 15.75 5.10 39.32
CA LEU A 77 15.52 6.07 38.25
C LEU A 77 15.78 7.52 38.69
N SER A 78 15.58 7.84 39.97
CA SER A 78 15.87 9.17 40.53
C SER A 78 17.36 9.43 40.81
N LEU A 79 18.25 8.45 40.62
CA LEU A 79 19.70 8.67 40.77
C LEU A 79 20.24 9.45 39.58
N ASP A 80 20.84 10.60 39.85
CA ASP A 80 21.52 11.44 38.88
C ASP A 80 23.05 11.35 39.06
N PRO A 81 23.80 10.78 38.10
CA PRO A 81 25.26 10.70 38.14
C PRO A 81 25.97 12.05 38.30
N CYS A 82 25.31 13.15 37.91
CA CYS A 82 25.84 14.51 37.97
C CYS A 82 25.40 15.28 39.24
N SER A 83 24.60 14.66 40.11
CA SER A 83 24.10 15.33 41.31
C SER A 83 25.24 15.61 42.31
N PRO A 84 25.39 16.86 42.79
CA PRO A 84 26.34 17.17 43.84
C PRO A 84 25.90 16.51 45.16
N THR A 85 26.74 15.61 45.71
CA THR A 85 26.50 14.94 46.99
C THR A 85 27.72 15.00 47.90
N GLU A 86 27.48 15.20 49.20
CA GLU A 86 28.50 15.10 50.25
C GLU A 86 28.50 13.72 50.94
N ASP A 87 27.50 12.86 50.67
CA ASP A 87 27.45 11.48 51.20
C ASP A 87 28.44 10.58 50.44
N PRO A 88 29.49 10.04 51.10
CA PRO A 88 30.53 9.22 50.45
C PRO A 88 30.02 7.87 49.94
N GLU A 89 28.98 7.30 50.55
CA GLU A 89 28.35 6.06 50.07
C GLU A 89 27.61 6.34 48.76
N LEU A 90 26.81 7.41 48.73
CA LEU A 90 26.08 7.82 47.55
C LEU A 90 27.04 8.23 46.42
N LEU A 91 28.13 8.94 46.73
CA LEU A 91 29.16 9.31 45.76
C LEU A 91 29.74 8.07 45.05
N THR A 92 29.99 6.99 45.79
CA THR A 92 30.50 5.73 45.24
C THR A 92 29.49 5.10 44.27
N VAL A 93 28.19 5.16 44.60
CA VAL A 93 27.11 4.70 43.71
C VAL A 93 27.04 5.54 42.43
N LEU A 94 27.06 6.87 42.55
CA LEU A 94 26.98 7.80 41.41
C LEU A 94 28.17 7.66 40.45
N LEU A 95 29.38 7.44 40.96
CA LEU A 95 30.58 7.25 40.15
C LEU A 95 30.55 6.02 39.25
N HIS A 96 29.87 4.95 39.69
CA HIS A 96 29.78 3.69 38.96
C HIS A 96 28.50 3.54 38.12
N LEU A 97 27.60 4.53 38.18
CA LEU A 97 26.43 4.57 37.30
C LEU A 97 26.85 4.86 35.85
N PRO A 98 26.26 4.19 34.85
CA PRO A 98 26.58 4.46 33.46
C PRO A 98 26.17 5.88 33.07
N ARG A 99 27.14 6.73 32.71
CA ARG A 99 26.93 8.17 32.46
C ARG A 99 26.07 8.50 31.24
N SER A 100 25.85 7.54 30.35
CA SER A 100 25.06 7.72 29.12
C SER A 100 23.79 6.86 29.10
N GLU A 101 23.45 6.18 30.21
CA GLU A 101 22.23 5.38 30.28
C GLU A 101 21.02 6.30 30.49
N THR A 102 20.04 6.20 29.60
CA THR A 102 18.76 6.90 29.68
C THR A 102 17.80 6.13 30.58
N SER A 103 16.81 6.81 31.16
CA SER A 103 15.78 6.11 31.95
C SER A 103 15.02 5.07 31.11
N LEU A 104 14.71 5.38 29.85
CA LEU A 104 14.06 4.44 28.94
C LEU A 104 14.96 3.26 28.60
N GLY A 105 16.24 3.50 28.30
CA GLY A 105 17.24 2.45 28.05
C GLY A 105 17.38 1.48 29.23
N TYR A 106 17.43 2.00 30.45
CA TYR A 106 17.44 1.19 31.67
C TYR A 106 16.15 0.35 31.82
N LEU A 107 14.98 0.96 31.59
CA LEU A 107 13.68 0.27 31.65
C LEU A 107 13.54 -0.83 30.60
N VAL A 108 13.99 -0.59 29.37
CA VAL A 108 14.08 -1.61 28.33
C VAL A 108 15.03 -2.74 28.76
N GLY A 109 16.17 -2.43 29.38
CA GLY A 109 17.06 -3.41 29.96
C GLY A 109 16.37 -4.28 31.03
N CYS A 110 15.56 -3.67 31.90
CA CYS A 110 14.77 -4.39 32.89
C CYS A 110 13.75 -5.32 32.22
N TRP A 111 13.03 -4.83 31.20
CA TRP A 111 12.08 -5.61 30.42
C TRP A 111 12.75 -6.83 29.76
N LYS A 112 13.90 -6.67 29.11
CA LYS A 112 14.65 -7.79 28.51
C LYS A 112 15.08 -8.82 29.54
N ARG A 113 15.51 -8.38 30.73
CA ARG A 113 15.88 -9.30 31.83
C ARG A 113 14.67 -10.09 32.33
N ILE A 114 13.49 -9.47 32.44
CA ILE A 114 12.24 -10.16 32.78
C ILE A 114 11.92 -11.25 31.73
N GLN A 115 11.98 -10.92 30.44
CA GLN A 115 11.72 -11.88 29.36
C GLN A 115 12.74 -13.04 29.38
N GLY A 116 14.02 -12.74 29.63
CA GLY A 116 15.05 -13.76 29.80
C GLY A 116 14.78 -14.71 30.96
N ILE A 117 14.31 -14.19 32.10
CA ILE A 117 13.94 -15.01 33.27
C ILE A 117 12.70 -15.86 32.97
N ARG A 118 11.68 -15.31 32.30
CA ARG A 118 10.50 -16.08 31.86
C ARG A 118 10.89 -17.27 31.00
N MET A 119 11.75 -17.04 30.00
CA MET A 119 12.25 -18.10 29.12
C MET A 119 13.07 -19.16 29.87
N GLN A 120 13.81 -18.76 30.90
CA GLN A 120 14.54 -19.71 31.77
C GLN A 120 13.59 -20.55 32.62
N LEU A 121 12.55 -19.95 33.22
CA LEU A 121 11.55 -20.66 34.01
C LEU A 121 10.79 -21.71 33.20
N LEU A 122 10.39 -21.36 31.96
CA LEU A 122 9.67 -22.28 31.08
C LEU A 122 10.48 -23.51 30.67
N ARG A 123 11.82 -23.44 30.74
CA ARG A 123 12.72 -24.56 30.44
C ARG A 123 13.01 -25.46 31.64
N GLN A 124 12.66 -25.03 32.85
CA GLN A 124 12.94 -25.78 34.07
C GLN A 124 11.77 -26.72 34.42
N PRO A 125 12.05 -27.96 34.90
CA PRO A 125 11.03 -28.91 35.33
C PRO A 125 10.50 -28.53 36.73
N LEU A 126 9.75 -27.43 36.81
CA LEU A 126 9.15 -26.91 38.05
C LEU A 126 7.75 -27.48 38.29
N GLN A 127 7.30 -27.47 39.55
CA GLN A 127 5.90 -27.75 39.87
C GLN A 127 4.97 -26.70 39.25
N SER A 128 3.77 -27.12 38.83
CA SER A 128 2.82 -26.24 38.14
C SER A 128 2.31 -25.09 39.02
N ALA A 129 2.16 -25.31 40.33
CA ALA A 129 1.80 -24.26 41.29
C ALA A 129 2.93 -23.22 41.41
N ASP A 130 4.17 -23.70 41.48
CA ASP A 130 5.34 -22.84 41.61
C ASP A 130 5.55 -21.97 40.36
N LEU A 131 5.40 -22.57 39.17
CA LEU A 131 5.48 -21.86 37.90
C LEU A 131 4.42 -20.76 37.80
N ARG A 132 3.19 -21.00 38.26
CA ARG A 132 2.12 -20.00 38.28
C ARG A 132 2.49 -18.81 39.18
N ARG A 133 2.89 -19.09 40.42
CA ARG A 133 3.28 -18.04 41.38
C ARG A 133 4.47 -17.20 40.90
N ALA A 134 5.49 -17.85 40.33
CA ALA A 134 6.63 -17.16 39.73
C ALA A 134 6.21 -16.27 38.53
N THR A 135 5.27 -16.76 37.71
CA THR A 135 4.73 -15.99 36.58
C THR A 135 3.95 -14.76 37.06
N GLU A 136 3.13 -14.88 38.10
CA GLU A 136 2.39 -13.75 38.69
C GLU A 136 3.32 -12.65 39.22
N ILE A 137 4.43 -13.04 39.86
CA ILE A 137 5.46 -12.09 40.32
C ILE A 137 6.09 -11.37 39.11
N LEU A 138 6.46 -12.12 38.06
CA LEU A 138 7.03 -11.52 36.85
C LEU A 138 6.03 -10.66 36.09
N ASP A 139 4.73 -10.98 36.10
CA ASP A 139 3.66 -10.14 35.52
C ASP A 139 3.55 -8.80 36.26
N LYS A 140 3.65 -8.80 37.59
CA LYS A 140 3.64 -7.56 38.38
C LYS A 140 4.87 -6.69 38.10
N LEU A 141 6.07 -7.27 38.10
CA LEU A 141 7.31 -6.55 37.77
C LEU A 141 7.28 -6.02 36.34
N HIS A 142 6.78 -6.82 35.39
CA HIS A 142 6.61 -6.42 33.99
C HIS A 142 5.64 -5.24 33.85
N GLY A 143 4.46 -5.33 34.47
CA GLY A 143 3.48 -4.24 34.43
C GLY A 143 4.01 -2.94 35.03
N LEU A 144 4.83 -3.01 36.08
CA LEU A 144 5.50 -1.86 36.67
C LEU A 144 6.51 -1.23 35.70
N VAL A 145 7.42 -2.04 35.14
CA VAL A 145 8.44 -1.57 34.18
C VAL A 145 7.79 -0.93 32.95
N ILE A 146 6.75 -1.55 32.39
CA ILE A 146 6.02 -1.00 31.24
C ILE A 146 5.30 0.30 31.61
N SER A 147 4.76 0.43 32.82
CA SER A 147 4.11 1.68 33.26
C SER A 147 5.11 2.83 33.34
N TYR A 148 6.27 2.61 33.97
CA TYR A 148 7.32 3.62 34.03
C TYR A 148 7.89 3.95 32.65
N ALA A 149 7.99 2.96 31.74
CA ALA A 149 8.44 3.20 30.37
C ALA A 149 7.47 4.07 29.59
N GLY A 150 6.15 3.80 29.68
CA GLY A 150 5.14 4.64 29.03
C GLY A 150 5.08 6.05 29.62
N LEU A 151 5.19 6.21 30.95
CA LEU A 151 5.27 7.53 31.58
C LEU A 151 6.52 8.31 31.15
N THR A 152 7.67 7.65 31.02
CA THR A 152 8.92 8.26 30.50
C THR A 152 8.79 8.67 29.03
N LEU A 153 7.98 7.96 28.24
CA LEU A 153 7.68 8.33 26.86
C LEU A 153 6.70 9.51 26.76
N GLN A 154 5.79 9.68 27.72
CA GLN A 154 4.90 10.84 27.81
C GLN A 154 5.65 12.08 28.31
N ASP A 155 6.52 11.92 29.32
CA ASP A 155 7.32 12.98 29.91
C ASP A 155 8.76 12.51 30.12
N SER A 156 9.66 12.94 29.23
CA SER A 156 11.08 12.63 29.30
C SER A 156 11.81 13.31 30.48
N SER A 157 11.18 14.31 31.12
CA SER A 157 11.73 15.05 32.26
C SER A 157 11.34 14.45 33.62
N MET A 158 10.55 13.38 33.64
CA MET A 158 10.09 12.71 34.86
C MET A 158 11.25 12.23 35.77
N PHE A 159 12.39 11.87 35.18
CA PHE A 159 13.58 11.42 35.88
C PHE A 159 14.82 12.16 35.36
N PRO A 160 15.91 12.24 36.15
CA PRO A 160 17.19 12.77 35.68
C PRO A 160 17.68 12.02 34.43
N GLN A 161 18.16 12.77 33.44
CA GLN A 161 18.65 12.22 32.16
C GLN A 161 20.06 12.74 31.86
N PRO A 162 20.88 11.97 31.12
CA PRO A 162 22.20 12.41 30.70
C PRO A 162 22.13 13.56 29.68
N GLU A 163 23.05 14.52 29.79
CA GLU A 163 23.17 15.62 28.83
C GLU A 163 23.73 15.14 27.47
N GLY A 164 23.22 15.71 26.38
CA GLY A 164 23.73 15.45 25.02
C GLY A 164 23.29 14.12 24.40
N VAL A 165 22.37 13.38 25.03
CA VAL A 165 21.78 12.14 24.50
C VAL A 165 20.37 12.41 23.97
N THR A 166 19.92 11.64 22.97
CA THR A 166 18.53 11.68 22.48
C THR A 166 17.60 11.01 23.49
N LEU A 167 16.54 11.67 23.92
CA LEU A 167 15.68 11.24 25.02
C LEU A 167 14.23 10.97 24.58
N GLY A 168 13.51 10.19 25.39
CA GLY A 168 12.06 10.01 25.27
C GLY A 168 11.63 9.36 23.94
N PRO A 169 10.54 9.85 23.31
CA PRO A 169 10.03 9.29 22.05
C PRO A 169 11.08 9.18 20.92
N GLN A 170 12.03 10.12 20.85
CA GLN A 170 13.09 10.11 19.83
C GLN A 170 14.03 8.91 19.97
N GLU A 171 14.28 8.46 21.20
CA GLU A 171 15.14 7.32 21.47
C GLU A 171 14.54 6.02 20.91
N LEU A 172 13.22 5.84 21.10
CA LEU A 172 12.46 4.72 20.54
C LEU A 172 12.38 4.80 19.01
N VAL A 173 12.10 5.98 18.45
CA VAL A 173 12.09 6.19 16.99
C VAL A 173 13.42 5.78 16.36
N ARG A 174 14.55 6.20 16.96
CA ARG A 174 15.89 5.83 16.45
C ARG A 174 16.14 4.33 16.49
N ASN A 175 15.63 3.62 17.51
CA ASN A 175 15.68 2.16 17.54
C ASN A 175 14.80 1.55 16.43
N LEU A 176 13.55 2.02 16.27
CA LEU A 176 12.63 1.52 15.24
C LEU A 176 13.19 1.70 13.82
N LEU A 177 13.76 2.86 13.53
CA LEU A 177 14.43 3.12 12.24
C LEU A 177 15.67 2.23 12.03
N SER A 178 16.27 1.70 13.10
CA SER A 178 17.43 0.81 12.98
C SER A 178 17.05 -0.68 12.80
N LEU A 179 15.75 -1.04 12.80
CA LEU A 179 15.31 -2.45 12.75
C LEU A 179 15.54 -3.15 11.40
N ARG A 180 15.52 -2.41 10.29
CA ARG A 180 15.55 -2.96 8.92
C ARG A 180 16.67 -2.44 8.02
N THR A 181 17.70 -1.80 8.57
CA THR A 181 18.82 -1.35 7.74
C THR A 181 19.63 -2.54 7.22
N VAL A 182 19.97 -2.52 5.93
CA VAL A 182 20.82 -3.51 5.25
C VAL A 182 22.12 -3.70 6.06
N PRO A 183 22.73 -4.90 6.15
CA PRO A 183 23.88 -5.18 7.02
C PRO A 183 25.07 -4.20 6.95
N LEU A 184 25.24 -3.46 5.85
CA LEU A 184 26.26 -2.41 5.73
C LEU A 184 25.92 -1.09 6.46
N HIS A 185 24.67 -0.88 6.85
CA HIS A 185 24.16 0.30 7.56
C HIS A 185 23.39 -0.09 8.83
N ALA A 186 23.60 -1.30 9.36
CA ALA A 186 23.06 -1.72 10.66
C ALA A 186 23.55 -0.72 11.72
N GLY A 187 22.68 0.22 12.09
CA GLY A 187 22.97 1.18 13.15
C GLY A 187 23.06 0.43 14.47
N THR A 188 23.93 0.90 15.38
CA THR A 188 23.89 0.43 16.75
C THR A 188 22.51 0.73 17.33
N LEU A 189 21.77 -0.32 17.68
CA LEU A 189 20.45 -0.20 18.31
C LEU A 189 20.58 0.58 19.62
N THR A 190 20.02 1.79 19.69
CA THR A 190 20.08 2.65 20.87
C THR A 190 19.58 1.96 22.13
N LEU A 191 18.44 1.27 22.03
CA LEU A 191 17.80 0.52 23.11
C LEU A 191 18.16 -0.98 23.12
N GLY A 192 18.97 -1.46 22.17
CA GLY A 192 19.27 -2.88 22.03
C GLY A 192 18.06 -3.79 21.73
N LEU A 193 16.91 -3.22 21.32
CA LEU A 193 15.73 -3.98 20.87
C LEU A 193 15.93 -4.41 19.42
N GLY A 194 15.97 -5.72 19.16
CA GLY A 194 15.88 -6.27 17.80
C GLY A 194 14.42 -6.32 17.31
N SER A 195 14.17 -6.74 16.07
CA SER A 195 12.82 -6.73 15.46
C SER A 195 11.75 -7.40 16.33
N GLY A 196 11.97 -8.65 16.76
CA GLY A 196 10.99 -9.37 17.58
C GLY A 196 10.86 -8.81 19.00
N ASP A 197 11.95 -8.28 19.58
CA ASP A 197 11.90 -7.64 20.90
C ASP A 197 11.12 -6.31 20.83
N ALA A 198 11.29 -5.55 19.75
CA ALA A 198 10.60 -4.28 19.53
C ALA A 198 9.09 -4.51 19.38
N GLU A 199 8.67 -5.47 18.55
CA GLU A 199 7.25 -5.83 18.39
C GLU A 199 6.62 -6.25 19.72
N ALA A 200 7.30 -7.09 20.51
CA ALA A 200 6.80 -7.52 21.81
C ALA A 200 6.70 -6.35 22.82
N PHE A 201 7.73 -5.49 22.88
CA PHE A 201 7.75 -4.32 23.77
C PHE A 201 6.67 -3.30 23.41
N LEU A 202 6.47 -3.05 22.11
CA LEU A 202 5.39 -2.20 21.58
C LEU A 202 4.00 -2.76 21.96
N GLY A 203 3.78 -4.06 21.78
CA GLY A 203 2.53 -4.72 22.16
C GLY A 203 2.26 -4.65 23.67
N ASP A 204 3.29 -4.79 24.50
CA ASP A 204 3.18 -4.64 25.96
C ASP A 204 2.78 -3.22 26.36
N LEU A 205 3.39 -2.19 25.76
CA LEU A 205 3.01 -0.78 25.94
C LEU A 205 1.56 -0.54 25.47
N ALA A 206 1.22 -1.04 24.29
CA ALA A 206 -0.11 -0.88 23.71
C ALA A 206 -1.22 -1.45 24.61
N LYS A 207 -0.99 -2.67 25.11
CA LYS A 207 -1.91 -3.34 26.03
C LYS A 207 -2.05 -2.61 27.36
N ARG A 208 -0.97 -2.04 27.89
CA ARG A 208 -0.99 -1.33 29.18
C ARG A 208 -1.70 0.02 29.09
N PHE A 209 -1.51 0.75 27.99
CA PHE A 209 -1.98 2.12 27.83
C PHE A 209 -3.24 2.26 26.98
N LEU A 210 -3.87 1.16 26.57
CA LEU A 210 -5.06 1.13 25.70
C LEU A 210 -6.14 2.17 26.04
N ASN A 211 -6.44 2.37 27.33
CA ASN A 211 -7.45 3.32 27.81
C ASN A 211 -6.86 4.57 28.48
N ASN A 212 -5.54 4.67 28.57
CA ASN A 212 -4.82 5.60 29.46
C ASN A 212 -3.76 6.42 28.68
N GLY A 213 -4.13 7.03 27.54
CA GLY A 213 -3.24 7.95 26.83
C GLY A 213 -2.29 7.29 25.80
N LEU A 214 -2.72 6.18 25.18
CA LEU A 214 -1.96 5.53 24.11
C LEU A 214 -1.61 6.49 22.96
N ASP A 215 -2.55 7.37 22.60
CA ASP A 215 -2.38 8.40 21.57
C ASP A 215 -1.32 9.44 21.94
N GLU A 216 -1.15 9.75 23.23
CA GLU A 216 -0.15 10.71 23.71
C GLU A 216 1.27 10.14 23.59
N ILE A 217 1.41 8.82 23.76
CA ILE A 217 2.68 8.09 23.58
C ILE A 217 2.99 7.93 22.09
N PHE A 218 2.09 7.28 21.36
CA PHE A 218 2.36 6.85 19.98
C PHE A 218 2.10 7.93 18.94
N GLY A 219 1.34 8.97 19.29
CA GLY A 219 1.17 10.19 18.52
C GLY A 219 2.51 10.75 17.99
N PRO A 220 3.33 11.33 18.87
CA PRO A 220 4.62 11.88 18.49
C PRO A 220 5.53 10.86 17.79
N ILE A 221 5.54 9.60 18.22
CA ILE A 221 6.36 8.52 17.65
C ILE A 221 6.03 8.30 16.17
N ILE A 222 4.76 8.07 15.84
CA ILE A 222 4.31 7.86 14.46
C ILE A 222 4.63 9.07 13.59
N THR A 223 4.40 10.28 14.11
CA THR A 223 4.70 11.51 13.37
C THR A 223 6.18 11.60 13.04
N MET A 224 7.07 11.39 14.02
CA MET A 224 8.51 11.43 13.79
C MET A 224 9.01 10.31 12.86
N VAL A 225 8.39 9.12 12.90
CA VAL A 225 8.70 8.03 11.98
C VAL A 225 8.35 8.41 10.55
N VAL A 226 7.18 8.99 10.31
CA VAL A 226 6.75 9.43 8.97
C VAL A 226 7.55 10.64 8.49
N ASP A 227 7.81 11.62 9.37
CA ASP A 227 8.60 12.82 9.06
C ASP A 227 10.09 12.49 8.78
N ALA A 228 10.55 11.30 9.16
CA ALA A 228 11.88 10.79 8.78
C ALA A 228 11.96 10.31 7.32
N LEU A 229 10.84 10.30 6.56
CA LEU A 229 10.88 10.03 5.13
C LEU A 229 11.58 11.16 4.37
N PRO A 230 12.51 10.85 3.44
CA PRO A 230 13.17 11.86 2.63
C PRO A 230 12.17 12.70 1.81
N ALA A 231 12.28 14.04 1.89
CA ALA A 231 11.47 14.95 1.10
C ALA A 231 11.66 14.77 -0.41
N GLU A 232 12.86 14.38 -0.85
CA GLU A 232 13.18 14.08 -2.25
C GLU A 232 12.76 12.65 -2.68
N GLY A 233 12.21 11.86 -1.76
CA GLY A 233 11.79 10.48 -2.01
C GLY A 233 13.00 9.61 -2.34
N LEU A 234 12.92 8.85 -3.45
CA LEU A 234 13.98 7.95 -3.91
C LEU A 234 15.13 8.66 -4.64
N GLY A 235 15.02 9.96 -4.86
CA GLY A 235 16.12 10.77 -5.37
C GLY A 235 17.25 10.95 -4.37
N SER A 236 16.98 10.70 -3.07
CA SER A 236 18.04 10.67 -2.06
C SER A 236 18.91 9.43 -2.26
N THR A 237 20.22 9.59 -2.13
CA THR A 237 21.22 8.53 -2.36
C THR A 237 21.19 7.40 -1.32
N GLY A 238 20.22 7.41 -0.39
CA GLY A 238 20.17 6.54 0.79
C GLY A 238 19.05 5.49 0.77
N SER A 239 19.21 4.46 1.61
CA SER A 239 18.18 3.45 1.90
C SER A 239 17.35 3.77 3.14
N GLU A 240 17.40 5.01 3.61
CA GLU A 240 16.79 5.51 4.86
C GLU A 240 15.28 5.33 4.87
N TRP A 241 14.60 5.44 3.74
CA TRP A 241 13.16 5.21 3.66
C TRP A 241 12.77 3.75 4.02
N ARG A 242 13.66 2.76 3.84
CA ARG A 242 13.41 1.36 4.26
C ARG A 242 13.32 1.22 5.77
N ALA A 243 14.08 2.05 6.49
CA ALA A 243 13.99 2.14 7.94
C ALA A 243 12.59 2.60 8.37
N VAL A 244 12.04 3.60 7.68
CA VAL A 244 10.69 4.10 7.97
C VAL A 244 9.63 3.04 7.69
N VAL A 245 9.72 2.35 6.54
CA VAL A 245 8.80 1.24 6.22
C VAL A 245 8.84 0.16 7.31
N GLY A 246 10.04 -0.25 7.74
CA GLY A 246 10.21 -1.25 8.79
C GLY A 246 9.67 -0.80 10.15
N ALA A 247 9.86 0.47 10.51
CA ALA A 247 9.30 1.06 11.72
C ALA A 247 7.77 1.07 11.69
N LEU A 248 7.16 1.45 10.56
CA LEU A 248 5.71 1.44 10.38
C LEU A 248 5.14 0.02 10.43
N GLU A 249 5.80 -0.96 9.81
CA GLU A 249 5.40 -2.37 9.89
C GLU A 249 5.46 -2.90 11.34
N ALA A 250 6.49 -2.54 12.11
CA ALA A 250 6.56 -2.89 13.52
C ALA A 250 5.44 -2.25 14.34
N LEU A 251 5.07 -0.99 14.04
CA LEU A 251 3.96 -0.30 14.70
C LEU A 251 2.59 -0.93 14.36
N VAL A 252 2.33 -1.27 13.09
CA VAL A 252 1.06 -1.90 12.70
C VAL A 252 0.96 -3.40 13.05
N SER A 253 2.06 -4.01 13.51
CA SER A 253 2.06 -5.42 13.92
C SER A 253 1.14 -5.67 15.12
N ASP A 254 0.97 -4.68 16.00
CA ASP A 254 -0.01 -4.70 17.09
C ASP A 254 -1.34 -4.07 16.63
N THR A 255 -2.44 -4.77 16.89
CA THR A 255 -3.78 -4.33 16.45
C THR A 255 -4.25 -3.05 17.13
N ASN A 256 -3.81 -2.77 18.36
CA ASN A 256 -4.21 -1.55 19.07
C ASN A 256 -3.42 -0.35 18.53
N LEU A 257 -2.13 -0.52 18.23
CA LEU A 257 -1.32 0.52 17.60
C LEU A 257 -1.77 0.80 16.16
N ALA A 258 -2.16 -0.22 15.40
CA ALA A 258 -2.80 -0.04 14.11
C ALA A 258 -4.13 0.73 14.23
N ALA A 259 -4.87 0.57 15.34
CA ALA A 259 -6.10 1.32 15.59
C ALA A 259 -5.79 2.79 15.91
N VAL A 260 -4.72 3.06 16.68
CA VAL A 260 -4.20 4.42 16.92
C VAL A 260 -3.81 5.10 15.60
N LEU A 261 -3.22 4.39 14.64
CA LEU A 261 -2.93 4.94 13.31
C LEU A 261 -4.21 5.36 12.56
N ALA A 262 -5.30 4.60 12.69
CA ALA A 262 -6.60 4.95 12.10
C ALA A 262 -7.30 6.11 12.84
N GLN A 263 -7.11 6.18 14.15
CA GLN A 263 -7.79 7.11 15.07
C GLN A 263 -6.94 8.31 15.46
N PHE A 264 -5.73 8.39 14.90
CA PHE A 264 -4.65 9.29 15.26
C PHE A 264 -5.18 10.71 15.49
N PRO A 265 -4.92 11.28 16.68
CA PRO A 265 -5.81 12.24 17.31
C PRO A 265 -5.98 13.47 16.40
N ARG A 266 -7.22 13.76 15.99
CA ARG A 266 -7.65 14.95 15.23
C ARG A 266 -7.61 14.92 13.70
N LEU A 267 -7.65 13.78 12.98
CA LEU A 267 -7.97 13.68 11.52
C LEU A 267 -7.05 14.43 10.51
N GLN A 268 -6.41 15.54 10.90
CA GLN A 268 -5.76 16.49 10.02
C GLN A 268 -4.56 15.89 9.30
N LYS A 269 -3.81 14.98 9.94
CA LYS A 269 -2.67 14.33 9.27
C LYS A 269 -3.06 13.05 8.53
N TRP A 270 -4.10 12.29 8.94
CA TRP A 270 -4.50 11.08 8.21
C TRP A 270 -4.91 11.42 6.78
N LEU A 271 -5.86 12.35 6.66
CA LEU A 271 -6.36 12.88 5.41
C LEU A 271 -6.74 14.35 5.64
N PRO A 272 -5.85 15.30 5.34
CA PRO A 272 -6.12 16.71 5.59
C PRO A 272 -7.27 17.23 4.71
N GLU A 273 -8.21 17.96 5.31
CA GLU A 273 -9.34 18.57 4.60
C GLU A 273 -8.89 19.75 3.73
N GLY A 274 -9.49 19.90 2.55
CA GLY A 274 -9.26 21.04 1.67
C GLY A 274 -7.87 21.11 1.01
N VAL A 275 -7.08 20.05 1.09
CA VAL A 275 -5.75 20.00 0.49
C VAL A 275 -5.83 19.90 -1.03
N ALA A 276 -4.97 20.66 -1.72
CA ALA A 276 -4.88 20.61 -3.17
C ALA A 276 -4.43 19.21 -3.63
N PRO A 277 -4.92 18.71 -4.79
CA PRO A 277 -4.64 17.34 -5.22
C PRO A 277 -3.14 17.01 -5.31
N TYR A 278 -2.29 17.94 -5.75
CA TYR A 278 -0.85 17.72 -5.84
C TYR A 278 -0.14 17.64 -4.46
N GLN A 279 -0.77 18.17 -3.41
CA GLN A 279 -0.21 18.17 -2.05
C GLN A 279 -0.63 16.96 -1.23
N ILE A 280 -1.64 16.19 -1.66
CA ILE A 280 -2.15 15.07 -0.86
C ILE A 280 -1.09 14.00 -0.61
N GLU A 281 -0.21 13.79 -1.58
CA GLU A 281 0.91 12.85 -1.49
C GLU A 281 2.03 13.32 -0.54
N PHE A 282 1.98 14.55 -0.05
CA PHE A 282 2.93 15.10 0.93
C PHE A 282 2.28 15.37 2.29
N ALA A 283 1.02 15.80 2.29
CA ALA A 283 0.34 16.27 3.50
C ALA A 283 -0.41 15.16 4.25
N SER A 284 -0.78 14.06 3.58
CA SER A 284 -1.43 12.92 4.22
C SER A 284 -0.42 11.98 4.86
N LEU A 285 -0.83 11.24 5.91
CA LEU A 285 0.05 10.41 6.73
C LEU A 285 0.78 9.34 5.91
N LEU A 286 0.05 8.68 5.01
CA LEU A 286 0.59 7.63 4.15
C LEU A 286 0.94 8.13 2.74
N GLY A 287 0.71 9.40 2.44
CA GLY A 287 1.04 10.03 1.17
C GLY A 287 2.52 9.92 0.81
N PRO A 288 3.44 10.37 1.69
CA PRO A 288 4.87 10.31 1.44
C PRO A 288 5.38 8.89 1.23
N LEU A 289 4.75 7.90 1.89
CA LEU A 289 5.06 6.49 1.68
C LEU A 289 4.55 6.00 0.32
N ALA A 290 3.29 6.32 0.00
CA ALA A 290 2.62 5.91 -1.22
C ALA A 290 3.16 6.59 -2.48
N ARG A 291 3.93 7.69 -2.41
CA ARG A 291 4.58 8.30 -3.59
C ARG A 291 5.96 7.70 -3.93
N MET A 292 6.56 6.90 -3.03
CA MET A 292 7.87 6.27 -3.31
C MET A 292 7.68 5.13 -4.32
N SER A 293 8.24 5.25 -5.52
CA SER A 293 8.03 4.27 -6.61
C SER A 293 9.15 3.20 -6.73
N ILE A 294 9.07 2.33 -7.74
CA ILE A 294 10.16 1.51 -8.30
C ILE A 294 10.33 0.06 -7.79
N PHE A 295 9.81 -0.38 -6.63
CA PHE A 295 10.11 -1.76 -6.18
C PHE A 295 8.91 -2.58 -5.68
N ASP A 296 8.80 -3.80 -6.22
CA ASP A 296 7.72 -4.76 -5.96
C ASP A 296 7.56 -5.15 -4.47
N LYS A 297 8.67 -5.28 -3.74
CA LYS A 297 8.63 -5.70 -2.33
C LYS A 297 8.00 -4.62 -1.44
N GLU A 298 8.22 -3.37 -1.80
CA GLU A 298 7.82 -2.21 -1.04
C GLU A 298 6.32 -1.92 -1.19
N TRP A 299 5.73 -2.23 -2.35
CA TRP A 299 4.28 -2.23 -2.53
C TRP A 299 3.57 -3.23 -1.61
N GLN A 300 4.20 -4.37 -1.36
CA GLN A 300 3.69 -5.35 -0.40
C GLN A 300 3.65 -4.74 1.01
N SER A 301 4.70 -4.04 1.44
CA SER A 301 4.72 -3.36 2.74
C SER A 301 3.63 -2.30 2.87
N LEU A 302 3.43 -1.47 1.84
CA LEU A 302 2.35 -0.48 1.84
C LEU A 302 0.97 -1.14 1.98
N PHE A 303 0.72 -2.22 1.24
CA PHE A 303 -0.51 -3.00 1.39
C PHE A 303 -0.65 -3.60 2.80
N LEU A 304 0.42 -4.16 3.36
CA LEU A 304 0.42 -4.75 4.71
C LEU A 304 0.06 -3.70 5.78
N ILE A 305 0.54 -2.47 5.63
CA ILE A 305 0.17 -1.34 6.50
C ILE A 305 -1.33 -1.03 6.36
N PHE A 306 -1.84 -0.82 5.15
CA PHE A 306 -3.26 -0.53 4.94
C PHE A 306 -4.17 -1.65 5.44
N ILE A 307 -3.85 -2.92 5.17
CA ILE A 307 -4.69 -4.04 5.58
C ILE A 307 -4.65 -4.27 7.10
N ALA A 308 -3.50 -4.03 7.75
CA ALA A 308 -3.40 -4.09 9.20
C ALA A 308 -4.33 -3.06 9.85
N ILE A 309 -4.28 -1.81 9.38
CA ILE A 309 -5.16 -0.71 9.83
C ILE A 309 -6.64 -1.06 9.58
N LEU A 310 -6.97 -1.50 8.36
CA LEU A 310 -8.33 -1.83 7.94
C LEU A 310 -8.97 -2.97 8.77
N ARG A 311 -8.16 -3.90 9.28
CA ARG A 311 -8.63 -5.05 10.07
C ARG A 311 -8.92 -4.73 11.53
N THR A 312 -8.54 -3.55 12.01
CA THR A 312 -8.67 -3.21 13.44
C THR A 312 -10.11 -3.01 13.89
N SER A 313 -10.94 -2.33 13.08
CA SER A 313 -12.33 -2.02 13.41
C SER A 313 -13.14 -1.66 12.16
N GLY A 314 -14.47 -1.65 12.29
CA GLY A 314 -15.36 -1.15 11.24
C GLY A 314 -15.05 0.30 10.88
N ASP A 315 -14.88 1.17 11.87
CA ASP A 315 -14.56 2.59 11.65
C ASP A 315 -13.21 2.78 10.95
N ALA A 316 -12.20 1.99 11.31
CA ALA A 316 -10.90 2.04 10.62
C ALA A 316 -11.01 1.62 9.16
N ARG A 317 -11.81 0.60 8.85
CA ARG A 317 -12.11 0.23 7.46
C ARG A 317 -12.74 1.38 6.70
N GLU A 318 -13.74 2.04 7.29
CA GLU A 318 -14.42 3.18 6.66
C GLU A 318 -13.46 4.33 6.39
N ARG A 319 -12.53 4.63 7.32
CA ARG A 319 -11.50 5.67 7.14
C ARG A 319 -10.48 5.35 6.06
N VAL A 320 -10.09 4.08 5.94
CA VAL A 320 -9.21 3.63 4.85
C VAL A 320 -9.92 3.78 3.51
N LEU A 321 -11.19 3.36 3.42
CA LEU A 321 -11.99 3.56 2.21
C LEU A 321 -12.16 5.05 1.87
N GLU A 322 -12.45 5.88 2.86
CA GLU A 322 -12.57 7.33 2.70
C GLU A 322 -11.29 7.97 2.16
N TYR A 323 -10.12 7.53 2.62
CA TYR A 323 -8.83 7.96 2.07
C TYR A 323 -8.74 7.68 0.57
N PHE A 324 -9.02 6.44 0.14
CA PHE A 324 -8.95 6.05 -1.27
C PHE A 324 -9.99 6.79 -2.14
N PHE A 325 -11.24 6.89 -1.67
CA PHE A 325 -12.28 7.63 -2.42
C PHE A 325 -11.96 9.13 -2.52
N THR A 326 -11.46 9.74 -1.44
CA THR A 326 -11.11 11.17 -1.46
C THR A 326 -9.99 11.44 -2.44
N VAL A 327 -8.91 10.65 -2.39
CA VAL A 327 -7.80 10.75 -3.36
C VAL A 327 -8.32 10.60 -4.79
N LEU A 328 -9.19 9.63 -5.05
CA LEU A 328 -9.77 9.42 -6.37
C LEU A 328 -10.59 10.65 -6.84
N ASN A 329 -11.50 11.14 -5.99
CA ASN A 329 -12.44 12.21 -6.33
C ASN A 329 -11.75 13.56 -6.59
N ILE A 330 -10.69 13.90 -5.85
CA ILE A 330 -9.99 15.17 -6.05
C ILE A 330 -9.10 15.15 -7.31
N ASN A 331 -8.89 13.97 -7.90
CA ASN A 331 -7.99 13.74 -9.03
C ASN A 331 -8.72 13.53 -10.37
N VAL A 332 -10.03 13.77 -10.45
CA VAL A 332 -10.80 13.64 -11.70
C VAL A 332 -10.25 14.49 -12.85
N LYS A 333 -9.58 15.62 -12.57
CA LYS A 333 -8.94 16.47 -13.58
C LYS A 333 -7.82 15.79 -14.36
N ARG A 334 -7.32 14.63 -13.91
CA ARG A 334 -6.34 13.81 -14.63
C ARG A 334 -6.88 13.28 -15.96
N THR A 335 -8.20 13.31 -16.19
CA THR A 335 -8.81 12.90 -17.45
C THR A 335 -8.72 13.94 -18.57
N GLY A 336 -8.36 15.19 -18.24
CA GLY A 336 -8.29 16.28 -19.20
C GLY A 336 -7.18 16.11 -20.24
N ASP A 337 -7.38 16.66 -21.44
CA ASP A 337 -6.38 16.59 -22.52
C ASP A 337 -5.07 17.33 -22.18
N HIS A 338 -5.20 18.44 -21.46
CA HIS A 338 -4.12 19.29 -20.98
C HIS A 338 -4.24 19.42 -19.46
N VAL A 339 -3.51 18.57 -18.75
CA VAL A 339 -3.53 18.54 -17.28
C VAL A 339 -2.50 19.51 -16.73
N ASP A 340 -2.92 20.39 -15.83
CA ASP A 340 -2.00 21.19 -15.02
C ASP A 340 -1.47 20.32 -13.86
N PRO A 341 -0.16 20.04 -13.78
CA PRO A 341 0.43 19.22 -12.71
C PRO A 341 0.15 19.74 -11.29
N THR A 342 -0.15 21.03 -11.12
CA THR A 342 -0.51 21.60 -9.82
C THR A 342 -1.96 21.31 -9.40
N THR A 343 -2.76 20.75 -10.30
CA THR A 343 -4.18 20.45 -10.05
C THR A 343 -4.45 18.97 -9.81
N VAL A 344 -3.41 18.13 -9.84
CA VAL A 344 -3.51 16.67 -9.74
C VAL A 344 -2.33 16.09 -8.94
N ALA A 345 -2.52 14.92 -8.35
CA ALA A 345 -1.45 14.12 -7.77
C ALA A 345 -0.56 13.49 -8.86
N SER A 346 0.64 13.05 -8.48
CA SER A 346 1.59 12.45 -9.42
C SER A 346 1.15 11.08 -9.93
N ASP A 347 1.66 10.69 -11.11
CA ASP A 347 1.43 9.36 -11.70
C ASP A 347 1.94 8.24 -10.79
N GLY A 348 3.13 8.42 -10.19
CA GLY A 348 3.71 7.45 -9.28
C GLY A 348 2.84 7.18 -8.05
N PHE A 349 2.29 8.23 -7.44
CA PHE A 349 1.36 8.09 -6.32
C PHE A 349 0.08 7.34 -6.73
N MET A 350 -0.53 7.68 -7.86
CA MET A 350 -1.76 7.02 -8.33
C MET A 350 -1.54 5.55 -8.69
N ILE A 351 -0.42 5.22 -9.35
CA ILE A 351 -0.06 3.84 -9.71
C ILE A 351 0.27 3.01 -8.47
N ASN A 352 0.97 3.57 -7.50
CA ASN A 352 1.26 2.88 -6.25
C ASN A 352 -0.01 2.55 -5.45
N LEU A 353 -0.98 3.48 -5.40
CA LEU A 353 -2.28 3.18 -4.80
C LEU A 353 -3.07 2.14 -5.61
N GLN A 354 -2.98 2.15 -6.94
CA GLN A 354 -3.52 1.08 -7.78
C GLN A 354 -2.89 -0.28 -7.43
N ALA A 355 -1.59 -0.34 -7.19
CA ALA A 355 -0.91 -1.57 -6.76
C ALA A 355 -1.50 -2.11 -5.44
N VAL A 356 -1.77 -1.22 -4.47
CA VAL A 356 -2.44 -1.58 -3.21
C VAL A 356 -3.87 -2.07 -3.45
N MET A 357 -4.64 -1.39 -4.30
CA MET A 357 -6.01 -1.80 -4.65
C MET A 357 -6.05 -3.18 -5.31
N LEU A 358 -5.12 -3.46 -6.24
CA LEU A 358 -4.99 -4.77 -6.86
C LEU A 358 -4.70 -5.88 -5.83
N ARG A 359 -3.92 -5.60 -4.78
CA ARG A 359 -3.70 -6.53 -3.65
C ARG A 359 -4.97 -6.80 -2.86
N PHE A 360 -5.78 -5.77 -2.59
CA PHE A 360 -7.10 -5.95 -1.98
C PHE A 360 -8.06 -6.73 -2.87
N ALA A 361 -7.90 -6.66 -4.20
CA ALA A 361 -8.74 -7.37 -5.16
C ALA A 361 -8.38 -8.86 -5.32
N GLU A 362 -7.12 -9.24 -5.06
CA GLU A 362 -6.63 -10.63 -5.18
C GLU A 362 -7.61 -11.70 -4.65
N PRO A 363 -8.20 -11.58 -3.45
CA PRO A 363 -9.04 -12.62 -2.88
C PRO A 363 -10.32 -12.92 -3.67
N PHE A 364 -10.77 -12.03 -4.56
CA PHE A 364 -11.91 -12.25 -5.44
C PHE A 364 -11.55 -12.40 -6.92
N LEU A 365 -10.35 -11.99 -7.33
CA LEU A 365 -9.84 -12.25 -8.67
C LEU A 365 -9.47 -13.73 -8.86
N TYR A 366 -8.95 -14.39 -7.83
CA TYR A 366 -8.56 -15.81 -7.89
C TYR A 366 -9.74 -16.73 -7.54
N GLY A 367 -10.01 -17.70 -8.40
CA GLY A 367 -11.06 -18.72 -8.17
C GLY A 367 -12.13 -18.80 -9.25
N LYS A 368 -11.75 -18.70 -10.54
CA LYS A 368 -12.62 -18.88 -11.72
C LYS A 368 -13.93 -18.08 -11.65
N TYR A 369 -13.86 -16.81 -11.26
CA TYR A 369 -15.02 -15.90 -11.17
C TYR A 369 -16.09 -16.30 -10.14
N SER A 370 -15.79 -17.18 -9.18
CA SER A 370 -16.76 -17.62 -8.16
C SER A 370 -17.35 -16.49 -7.29
N LYS A 371 -16.67 -15.35 -7.19
CA LYS A 371 -17.12 -14.17 -6.43
C LYS A 371 -17.65 -13.03 -7.30
N ILE A 372 -17.84 -13.24 -8.60
CA ILE A 372 -18.23 -12.17 -9.54
C ILE A 372 -19.61 -11.59 -9.23
N ASP A 373 -20.52 -12.43 -8.73
CA ASP A 373 -21.88 -12.02 -8.34
C ASP A 373 -21.92 -11.24 -7.02
N HIS A 374 -20.79 -11.14 -6.27
CA HIS A 374 -20.69 -10.29 -5.07
C HIS A 374 -20.39 -8.82 -5.39
N ILE A 375 -20.15 -8.49 -6.66
CA ILE A 375 -19.99 -7.13 -7.12
C ILE A 375 -21.38 -6.59 -7.48
N ASP A 376 -21.82 -5.59 -6.72
CA ASP A 376 -23.13 -4.99 -6.92
C ASP A 376 -23.13 -4.14 -8.21
N THR A 377 -23.97 -4.54 -9.16
CA THR A 377 -24.15 -3.82 -10.42
C THR A 377 -24.86 -2.48 -10.26
N LYS A 378 -25.47 -2.23 -9.09
CA LYS A 378 -26.18 -1.01 -8.71
C LYS A 378 -25.36 -0.14 -7.74
N TYR A 379 -24.05 -0.33 -7.70
CA TYR A 379 -23.15 0.37 -6.78
C TYR A 379 -23.19 1.90 -6.93
N PHE A 380 -22.96 2.41 -8.15
CA PHE A 380 -22.87 3.84 -8.44
C PHE A 380 -24.09 4.71 -8.04
N PRO A 381 -25.34 4.30 -8.28
CA PRO A 381 -26.49 5.10 -7.86
C PRO A 381 -26.69 5.13 -6.34
N MET A 382 -26.16 4.13 -5.62
CA MET A 382 -26.42 3.93 -4.20
C MET A 382 -25.26 4.41 -3.31
N VAL A 383 -24.06 4.61 -3.85
CA VAL A 383 -22.89 5.06 -3.11
C VAL A 383 -22.66 6.56 -3.29
N THR A 384 -22.55 7.29 -2.17
CA THR A 384 -22.28 8.73 -2.14
C THR A 384 -20.80 9.09 -2.21
N ARG A 385 -19.91 8.11 -2.01
CA ARG A 385 -18.46 8.32 -1.91
C ARG A 385 -17.72 8.40 -3.24
N ALA A 386 -18.26 7.83 -4.31
CA ALA A 386 -17.64 7.88 -5.64
C ALA A 386 -18.26 9.03 -6.44
N ASN A 387 -17.45 10.05 -6.77
CA ASN A 387 -17.91 11.14 -7.62
C ASN A 387 -17.77 10.76 -9.10
N ILE A 388 -18.90 10.39 -9.70
CA ILE A 388 -19.02 10.07 -11.12
C ILE A 388 -19.98 11.03 -11.84
N ALA A 389 -20.30 12.18 -11.25
CA ALA A 389 -21.38 13.04 -11.76
C ALA A 389 -21.11 13.56 -13.18
N GLU A 390 -19.85 13.85 -13.49
CA GLU A 390 -19.39 14.35 -14.79
C GLU A 390 -19.01 13.23 -15.76
N GLU A 391 -19.06 11.97 -15.33
CA GLU A 391 -18.68 10.82 -16.16
C GLU A 391 -19.82 10.45 -17.12
N THR A 392 -19.50 10.42 -18.42
CA THR A 392 -20.41 9.97 -19.48
C THR A 392 -20.78 8.51 -19.27
N ARG A 393 -22.06 8.17 -19.46
CA ARG A 393 -22.54 6.78 -19.37
C ARG A 393 -22.54 6.10 -20.72
N ILE A 394 -22.43 4.77 -20.72
CA ILE A 394 -22.44 3.96 -21.94
C ILE A 394 -23.65 4.26 -22.82
N ASN A 395 -24.84 4.34 -22.22
CA ASN A 395 -26.08 4.55 -22.96
C ASN A 395 -27.19 5.12 -22.05
N ALA A 396 -26.86 6.15 -21.27
CA ALA A 396 -27.82 6.87 -20.43
C ALA A 396 -27.50 8.36 -20.36
N THR A 397 -28.54 9.18 -20.32
CA THR A 397 -28.45 10.62 -20.06
C THR A 397 -28.35 10.91 -18.56
N ALA A 398 -27.88 12.11 -18.20
CA ALA A 398 -27.84 12.52 -16.78
C ALA A 398 -29.22 12.49 -16.11
N GLU A 399 -30.29 12.77 -16.86
CA GLU A 399 -31.66 12.71 -16.36
C GLU A 399 -32.10 11.27 -16.07
N GLU A 400 -31.84 10.33 -16.98
CA GLU A 400 -32.15 8.91 -16.77
C GLU A 400 -31.38 8.33 -15.57
N VAL A 401 -30.13 8.76 -15.37
CA VAL A 401 -29.32 8.42 -14.19
C VAL A 401 -29.99 8.92 -12.91
N ASN A 402 -30.49 10.17 -12.89
CA ASN A 402 -31.16 10.74 -11.72
C ASN A 402 -32.46 10.00 -11.41
N VAL A 403 -33.27 9.71 -12.43
CA VAL A 403 -34.52 8.94 -12.28
C VAL A 403 -34.23 7.53 -11.76
N TRP A 404 -33.16 6.88 -12.24
CA TRP A 404 -32.75 5.57 -11.74
C TRP A 404 -32.29 5.62 -10.28
N LYS A 405 -31.51 6.63 -9.90
CA LYS A 405 -31.12 6.87 -8.49
C LYS A 405 -32.33 7.04 -7.58
N MET A 406 -33.34 7.82 -8.00
CA MET A 406 -34.56 8.01 -7.22
C MET A 406 -35.31 6.68 -7.01
N ARG A 407 -35.52 5.91 -8.10
CA ARG A 407 -36.17 4.59 -8.03
C ARG A 407 -35.46 3.63 -7.08
N LEU A 408 -34.13 3.63 -7.07
CA LEU A 408 -33.35 2.75 -6.19
C LEU A 408 -33.38 3.20 -4.73
N ASN A 409 -33.37 4.51 -4.45
CA ASN A 409 -33.51 5.03 -3.09
C ASN A 409 -34.87 4.65 -2.47
N GLU A 410 -35.94 4.62 -3.27
CA GLU A 410 -37.27 4.16 -2.82
C GLU A 410 -37.27 2.68 -2.41
N THR A 411 -36.42 1.84 -3.02
CA THR A 411 -36.30 0.42 -2.66
C THR A 411 -35.56 0.16 -1.35
N GLY A 412 -34.92 1.18 -0.74
CA GLY A 412 -34.18 1.04 0.52
C GLY A 412 -32.95 0.13 0.44
N ALA A 413 -32.48 -0.21 -0.76
CA ALA A 413 -31.31 -1.06 -0.96
C ALA A 413 -30.02 -0.30 -0.58
N ILE A 414 -29.24 -0.89 0.32
CA ILE A 414 -27.94 -0.35 0.76
C ILE A 414 -26.85 -1.32 0.28
N PRO A 415 -26.07 -0.98 -0.74
CA PRO A 415 -24.94 -1.79 -1.14
C PRO A 415 -23.76 -1.40 -0.25
N LYS A 416 -23.35 -2.34 0.59
CA LYS A 416 -22.13 -2.24 1.39
C LYS A 416 -21.38 -3.54 1.35
N SER A 417 -21.13 -4.04 0.13
CA SER A 417 -20.18 -5.12 -0.06
C SER A 417 -18.80 -4.51 -0.20
N PHE A 418 -17.93 -4.77 0.77
CA PHE A 418 -16.51 -4.38 0.70
C PHE A 418 -15.85 -4.83 -0.62
N ILE A 419 -16.30 -5.95 -1.21
CA ILE A 419 -15.84 -6.42 -2.52
C ILE A 419 -16.19 -5.40 -3.62
N SER A 420 -17.39 -4.82 -3.58
CA SER A 420 -17.80 -3.79 -4.54
C SER A 420 -16.98 -2.51 -4.35
N ASP A 421 -16.79 -2.05 -3.12
CA ASP A 421 -15.95 -0.87 -2.85
C ASP A 421 -14.56 -1.03 -3.47
N ILE A 422 -13.90 -2.17 -3.22
CA ILE A 422 -12.58 -2.47 -3.78
C ILE A 422 -12.62 -2.59 -5.31
N PHE A 423 -13.62 -3.27 -5.88
CA PHE A 423 -13.74 -3.41 -7.33
C PHE A 423 -13.85 -2.06 -8.04
N PHE A 424 -14.74 -1.17 -7.56
CA PHE A 424 -14.94 0.14 -8.16
C PHE A 424 -13.78 1.11 -7.88
N LEU A 425 -13.11 1.00 -6.72
CA LEU A 425 -11.85 1.71 -6.47
C LEU A 425 -10.74 1.26 -7.43
N CYS A 426 -10.54 -0.05 -7.62
CA CYS A 426 -9.61 -0.58 -8.61
C CYS A 426 -9.90 -0.05 -10.02
N ALA A 427 -11.17 0.00 -10.41
CA ALA A 427 -11.57 0.55 -11.71
C ALA A 427 -11.23 2.04 -11.83
N GLY A 428 -11.52 2.85 -10.80
CA GLY A 428 -11.20 4.27 -10.78
C GLY A 428 -9.70 4.57 -10.78
N TYR A 429 -8.92 3.85 -9.99
CA TYR A 429 -7.46 4.01 -9.96
C TYR A 429 -6.78 3.48 -11.23
N ASN A 430 -7.34 2.46 -11.89
CA ASN A 430 -6.93 2.11 -13.24
C ASN A 430 -7.20 3.26 -14.22
N HIS A 431 -8.39 3.86 -14.15
CA HIS A 431 -8.81 4.94 -15.02
C HIS A 431 -7.97 6.21 -14.89
N LEU A 432 -7.75 6.67 -13.65
CA LEU A 432 -7.03 7.91 -13.36
C LEU A 432 -5.51 7.72 -13.21
N GLY A 433 -5.05 6.50 -12.91
CA GLY A 433 -3.64 6.14 -12.75
C GLY A 433 -3.07 5.53 -14.03
N ILE A 434 -3.15 4.19 -14.13
CA ILE A 434 -2.48 3.40 -15.17
C ILE A 434 -2.83 3.88 -16.58
N VAL A 435 -4.12 4.03 -16.90
CA VAL A 435 -4.56 4.40 -18.27
C VAL A 435 -4.13 5.81 -18.62
N ARG A 436 -4.16 6.76 -17.68
CA ARG A 436 -3.63 8.11 -17.93
C ARG A 436 -2.13 8.11 -18.17
N THR A 437 -1.37 7.30 -17.43
CA THR A 437 0.07 7.14 -17.68
C THR A 437 0.34 6.48 -19.05
N ILE A 438 -0.48 5.53 -19.50
CA ILE A 438 -0.41 4.96 -20.86
C ILE A 438 -0.63 6.04 -21.93
N ILE A 439 -1.65 6.89 -21.75
CA ILE A 439 -1.95 7.99 -22.67
C ILE A 439 -0.80 9.00 -22.71
N THR A 440 -0.26 9.38 -21.55
CA THR A 440 0.91 10.26 -21.42
C THR A 440 2.13 9.67 -22.11
N HIS A 441 2.41 8.39 -21.87
CA HIS A 441 3.47 7.65 -22.57
C HIS A 441 3.31 7.77 -24.09
N GLY A 442 2.12 7.51 -24.64
CA GLY A 442 1.85 7.63 -26.08
C GLY A 442 2.05 9.06 -26.63
N LYS A 443 1.61 10.09 -25.89
CA LYS A 443 1.82 11.50 -26.26
C LYS A 443 3.32 11.85 -26.30
N ILE A 444 4.09 11.42 -25.29
CA ILE A 444 5.54 11.64 -25.22
C ILE A 444 6.24 10.95 -26.39
N THR A 445 5.91 9.68 -26.68
CA THR A 445 6.49 8.95 -27.82
C THR A 445 6.26 9.71 -29.13
N LYS A 446 5.05 10.22 -29.35
CA LYS A 446 4.73 11.01 -30.55
C LYS A 446 5.55 12.30 -30.62
N HIS A 447 5.65 13.04 -29.51
CA HIS A 447 6.43 14.28 -29.45
C HIS A 447 7.93 14.06 -29.68
N ILE A 448 8.50 12.98 -29.15
CA ILE A 448 9.89 12.60 -29.45
C ILE A 448 10.07 12.40 -30.96
N GLY A 449 9.17 11.65 -31.61
CA GLY A 449 9.23 11.43 -33.06
C GLY A 449 9.05 12.71 -33.89
N GLU A 450 8.29 13.70 -33.41
CA GLU A 450 8.19 15.03 -34.05
C GLU A 450 9.50 15.81 -33.91
N ILE A 451 10.13 15.77 -32.74
CA ILE A 451 11.44 16.40 -32.49
C ILE A 451 12.52 15.75 -33.35
N ASP A 452 12.52 14.41 -33.46
CA ASP A 452 13.48 13.65 -34.26
C ASP A 452 13.42 14.08 -35.73
N LYS A 453 12.22 14.11 -36.33
CA LYS A 453 12.01 14.57 -37.71
C LYS A 453 12.46 16.02 -37.90
N TRP A 454 12.21 16.88 -36.93
CA TRP A 454 12.64 18.27 -36.98
C TRP A 454 14.17 18.39 -36.92
N LEU A 455 14.83 17.63 -36.03
CA LEU A 455 16.30 17.59 -35.91
C LEU A 455 16.97 17.03 -37.17
N GLU A 456 16.39 15.99 -37.79
CA GLU A 456 16.85 15.46 -39.07
C GLU A 456 16.78 16.53 -40.17
N THR A 457 15.65 17.23 -40.27
CA THR A 457 15.46 18.32 -41.24
C THR A 457 16.43 19.47 -40.99
N ALA A 458 16.64 19.86 -39.74
CA ALA A 458 17.56 20.92 -39.35
C ALA A 458 19.04 20.55 -39.58
N GLY A 459 19.38 19.27 -39.51
CA GLY A 459 20.73 18.76 -39.82
C GLY A 459 21.04 18.70 -41.32
N LEU A 460 20.00 18.61 -42.17
CA LEU A 460 20.13 18.64 -43.64
C LEU A 460 20.11 20.06 -44.22
N ALA A 461 19.64 21.05 -43.45
CA ALA A 461 19.61 22.44 -43.87
C ALA A 461 21.01 23.08 -43.84
N GLU A 462 21.30 23.99 -44.78
CA GLU A 462 22.56 24.74 -44.77
C GLU A 462 22.68 25.61 -43.50
N THR A 463 23.80 25.48 -42.80
CA THR A 463 24.05 26.22 -41.56
C THR A 463 24.11 27.73 -41.85
N PRO A 464 23.25 28.56 -41.23
CA PRO A 464 23.29 30.01 -41.45
C PRO A 464 24.65 30.59 -41.07
N SER A 465 25.27 31.38 -41.95
CA SER A 465 26.55 32.03 -41.69
C SER A 465 26.39 33.38 -40.96
N GLY A 466 27.40 33.79 -40.20
CA GLY A 466 27.44 35.11 -39.54
C GLY A 466 26.58 35.21 -38.27
N HIS A 467 25.96 36.37 -38.03
CA HIS A 467 25.20 36.69 -36.80
C HIS A 467 24.00 35.77 -36.52
N GLN A 468 23.56 34.99 -37.51
CA GLN A 468 22.44 34.03 -37.39
C GLN A 468 22.87 32.62 -36.98
N HIS A 469 24.18 32.32 -36.94
CA HIS A 469 24.71 31.01 -36.56
C HIS A 469 24.42 30.67 -35.09
N THR A 470 24.71 31.59 -34.17
CA THR A 470 24.55 31.36 -32.72
C THR A 470 23.09 31.13 -32.30
N PRO A 471 22.09 31.92 -32.77
CA PRO A 471 20.69 31.64 -32.49
C PRO A 471 20.21 30.29 -33.07
N HIS A 472 20.64 29.94 -34.29
CA HIS A 472 20.28 28.67 -34.92
C HIS A 472 20.81 27.47 -34.14
N GLN A 473 22.07 27.54 -33.70
CA GLN A 473 22.67 26.50 -32.87
C GLN A 473 21.98 26.37 -31.51
N GLY A 474 21.61 27.49 -30.88
CA GLY A 474 20.86 27.49 -29.61
C GLY A 474 19.48 26.83 -29.71
N LEU A 475 18.79 26.96 -30.85
CA LEU A 475 17.51 26.26 -31.10
C LEU A 475 17.70 24.74 -31.16
N ILE A 476 18.75 24.29 -31.86
CA ILE A 476 19.09 22.85 -31.96
C ILE A 476 19.45 22.29 -30.58
N GLU A 477 20.27 23.00 -29.81
CA GLU A 477 20.65 22.60 -28.45
C GLU A 477 19.43 22.52 -27.53
N ARG A 478 18.51 23.47 -27.62
CA ARG A 478 17.24 23.44 -26.87
C ARG A 478 16.35 22.27 -27.28
N ALA A 479 16.26 21.95 -28.56
CA ALA A 479 15.50 20.79 -29.05
C ALA A 479 16.09 19.47 -28.52
N LYS A 480 17.42 19.32 -28.54
CA LYS A 480 18.11 18.16 -27.97
C LYS A 480 17.93 18.05 -26.45
N ALA A 481 17.97 19.17 -25.73
CA ALA A 481 17.69 19.20 -24.29
C ALA A 481 16.24 18.77 -23.98
N ASN A 482 15.26 19.26 -24.75
CA ASN A 482 13.87 18.84 -24.63
C ASN A 482 13.68 17.34 -24.96
N GLN A 483 14.32 16.84 -26.01
CA GLN A 483 14.32 15.43 -26.37
C GLN A 483 14.84 14.56 -25.22
N THR A 484 15.99 14.93 -24.65
CA THR A 484 16.58 14.22 -23.50
C THR A 484 15.63 14.22 -22.29
N ARG A 485 14.94 15.33 -22.04
CA ARG A 485 13.93 15.42 -20.97
C ARG A 485 12.77 14.45 -21.22
N TYR A 486 12.18 14.46 -22.42
CA TYR A 486 11.08 13.57 -22.78
C TYR A 486 11.49 12.09 -22.77
N GLN A 487 12.71 11.76 -23.19
CA GLN A 487 13.23 10.39 -23.10
C GLN A 487 13.32 9.89 -21.66
N ARG A 488 13.74 10.74 -20.71
CA ARG A 488 13.76 10.38 -19.28
C ARG A 488 12.36 10.15 -18.72
N GLU A 489 11.42 10.99 -19.12
CA GLU A 489 10.01 10.86 -18.73
C GLU A 489 9.37 9.59 -19.31
N LEU A 490 9.65 9.29 -20.59
CA LEU A 490 9.22 8.06 -21.24
C LEU A 490 9.73 6.82 -20.50
N LEU A 491 11.03 6.77 -20.18
CA LEU A 491 11.64 5.68 -19.42
C LEU A 491 10.99 5.51 -18.03
N ALA A 492 10.62 6.62 -17.37
CA ALA A 492 9.93 6.57 -16.08
C ALA A 492 8.51 5.98 -16.22
N CYS A 493 7.76 6.33 -17.27
CA CYS A 493 6.47 5.72 -17.56
C CYS A 493 6.61 4.23 -17.87
N GLU A 494 7.55 3.85 -18.74
CA GLU A 494 7.80 2.46 -19.12
C GLU A 494 8.15 1.61 -17.88
N LEU A 495 9.04 2.10 -17.03
CA LEU A 495 9.42 1.41 -15.81
C LEU A 495 8.22 1.15 -14.89
N GLN A 496 7.28 2.10 -14.77
CA GLN A 496 6.10 1.93 -13.92
C GLN A 496 5.05 0.99 -14.54
N LEU A 497 4.85 1.08 -15.85
CA LEU A 497 3.80 0.34 -16.57
C LEU A 497 4.18 -1.12 -16.85
N GLN A 498 5.48 -1.44 -16.90
CA GLN A 498 6.02 -2.73 -17.30
C GLN A 498 6.61 -3.54 -16.13
N VAL A 499 6.29 -3.18 -14.88
CA VAL A 499 6.67 -4.01 -13.72
C VAL A 499 5.87 -5.31 -13.75
N PRO A 500 6.50 -6.50 -13.90
CA PRO A 500 5.77 -7.74 -14.18
C PRO A 500 4.64 -8.05 -13.19
N ASP A 501 4.88 -7.82 -11.89
CA ASP A 501 3.93 -8.09 -10.82
C ASP A 501 2.67 -7.21 -10.92
N ILE A 502 2.81 -5.90 -11.18
CA ILE A 502 1.66 -4.99 -11.30
C ILE A 502 0.94 -5.22 -12.62
N THR A 503 1.68 -5.43 -13.71
CA THR A 503 1.10 -5.64 -15.04
C THR A 503 0.27 -6.92 -15.07
N GLN A 504 0.76 -8.02 -14.49
CA GLN A 504 0.01 -9.27 -14.42
C GLN A 504 -1.25 -9.15 -13.55
N ARG A 505 -1.17 -8.45 -12.41
CA ARG A 505 -2.32 -8.23 -11.53
C ARG A 505 -3.37 -7.34 -12.16
N ASN A 506 -2.94 -6.25 -12.80
CA ASN A 506 -3.86 -5.35 -13.48
C ASN A 506 -4.50 -6.04 -14.68
N LEU A 507 -3.75 -6.84 -15.44
CA LEU A 507 -4.30 -7.67 -16.52
C LEU A 507 -5.36 -8.66 -16.01
N ALA A 508 -5.11 -9.32 -14.88
CA ALA A 508 -6.10 -10.18 -14.24
C ALA A 508 -7.36 -9.42 -13.82
N PHE A 509 -7.20 -8.21 -13.26
CA PHE A 509 -8.32 -7.33 -12.90
C PHE A 509 -9.10 -6.86 -14.13
N ILE A 510 -8.46 -6.36 -15.18
CA ILE A 510 -9.12 -5.91 -16.41
C ILE A 510 -9.86 -7.06 -17.09
N ASN A 511 -9.26 -8.24 -17.14
CA ASN A 511 -9.94 -9.43 -17.64
C ASN A 511 -11.17 -9.79 -16.80
N TYR A 512 -11.06 -9.70 -15.47
CA TYR A 512 -12.21 -9.89 -14.59
C TYR A 512 -13.32 -8.86 -14.84
N THR A 513 -12.97 -7.59 -15.08
CA THR A 513 -13.91 -6.52 -15.44
C THR A 513 -14.59 -6.80 -16.79
N MET A 514 -13.88 -7.32 -17.79
CA MET A 514 -14.48 -7.78 -19.06
C MET A 514 -15.53 -8.86 -18.83
N VAL A 515 -15.16 -9.91 -18.10
CA VAL A 515 -16.07 -11.03 -17.81
C VAL A 515 -17.28 -10.57 -16.99
N TRP A 516 -17.10 -9.63 -16.07
CA TRP A 516 -18.18 -9.03 -15.28
C TRP A 516 -19.17 -8.25 -16.17
N MET A 517 -18.64 -7.42 -17.09
CA MET A 517 -19.48 -6.72 -18.07
C MET A 517 -20.22 -7.70 -19.00
N LEU A 518 -19.55 -8.75 -19.48
CA LEU A 518 -20.16 -9.76 -20.34
C LEU A 518 -21.25 -10.55 -19.60
N ARG A 519 -21.02 -10.91 -18.34
CA ARG A 519 -22.02 -11.58 -17.50
C ARG A 519 -23.24 -10.70 -17.20
N MET A 520 -23.04 -9.38 -17.10
CA MET A 520 -24.14 -8.42 -16.94
C MET A 520 -25.06 -8.37 -18.16
N VAL A 521 -24.50 -8.47 -19.38
CA VAL A 521 -25.27 -8.40 -20.64
C VAL A 521 -25.73 -9.75 -21.16
N ASP A 522 -25.15 -10.85 -20.67
CA ASP A 522 -25.58 -12.22 -20.94
C ASP A 522 -27.01 -12.46 -20.40
N PRO A 523 -28.01 -12.78 -21.25
CA PRO A 523 -29.36 -13.08 -20.79
C PRO A 523 -29.46 -14.25 -19.80
N THR A 524 -28.45 -15.14 -19.80
CA THR A 524 -28.39 -16.28 -18.88
C THR A 524 -27.59 -16.01 -17.61
N HIS A 525 -26.84 -14.91 -17.56
CA HIS A 525 -25.90 -14.54 -16.49
C HIS A 525 -24.93 -15.68 -16.10
N GLN A 526 -24.57 -16.56 -17.06
CA GLN A 526 -23.75 -17.74 -16.83
C GLN A 526 -22.37 -17.65 -17.48
N TYR A 527 -22.08 -16.59 -18.24
CA TYR A 527 -20.75 -16.32 -18.74
C TYR A 527 -19.71 -16.25 -17.60
N PRO A 528 -18.51 -16.86 -17.72
CA PRO A 528 -17.98 -17.59 -18.88
C PRO A 528 -18.22 -19.11 -18.83
N SER A 529 -18.96 -19.62 -17.84
CA SER A 529 -19.25 -21.07 -17.70
C SER A 529 -20.11 -21.60 -18.85
N LYS A 530 -20.96 -20.74 -19.41
CA LYS A 530 -21.72 -21.00 -20.63
C LYS A 530 -21.40 -19.92 -21.66
N ALA A 531 -21.12 -20.34 -22.90
CA ALA A 531 -20.89 -19.41 -23.99
C ALA A 531 -22.17 -18.62 -24.30
N MET A 532 -22.01 -17.32 -24.55
CA MET A 532 -23.10 -16.45 -25.01
C MET A 532 -23.40 -16.66 -26.49
N THR A 533 -24.65 -16.43 -26.87
CA THR A 533 -25.09 -16.43 -28.26
C THR A 533 -25.26 -14.98 -28.74
N LEU A 534 -24.69 -14.66 -29.90
CA LEU A 534 -24.85 -13.35 -30.54
C LEU A 534 -25.81 -13.44 -31.74
N PRO A 535 -26.53 -12.35 -32.08
CA PRO A 535 -26.55 -11.06 -31.39
C PRO A 535 -27.29 -11.16 -30.03
N LEU A 536 -26.97 -10.23 -29.12
CA LEU A 536 -27.68 -10.09 -27.84
C LEU A 536 -29.12 -9.57 -28.05
N PRO A 537 -30.00 -9.59 -27.04
CA PRO A 537 -31.31 -8.95 -27.14
C PRO A 537 -31.20 -7.41 -27.29
N GLU A 538 -32.15 -6.78 -27.97
CA GLU A 538 -32.20 -5.30 -28.10
C GLU A 538 -32.49 -4.58 -26.77
N ARG A 539 -33.11 -5.28 -25.81
CA ARG A 539 -33.33 -4.74 -24.47
C ARG A 539 -32.05 -4.79 -23.65
N VAL A 540 -31.36 -3.66 -23.58
CA VAL A 540 -30.14 -3.49 -22.75
C VAL A 540 -30.51 -3.37 -21.27
N PRO A 541 -29.84 -4.10 -20.35
CA PRO A 541 -30.03 -3.92 -18.91
C PRO A 541 -29.73 -2.48 -18.46
N ASP A 542 -30.57 -1.95 -17.55
CA ASP A 542 -30.39 -0.60 -17.00
C ASP A 542 -29.02 -0.48 -16.31
N GLU A 543 -28.60 -1.52 -15.58
CA GLU A 543 -27.31 -1.59 -14.90
C GLU A 543 -26.13 -1.35 -15.85
N PHE A 544 -26.20 -1.88 -17.08
CA PHE A 544 -25.14 -1.70 -18.09
C PHE A 544 -25.19 -0.31 -18.72
N ASN A 545 -26.38 0.19 -19.07
CA ASN A 545 -26.56 1.52 -19.65
C ASN A 545 -25.98 2.63 -18.75
N MET A 546 -26.03 2.42 -17.44
CA MET A 546 -25.63 3.37 -16.41
C MET A 546 -24.15 3.33 -16.03
N LEU A 547 -23.37 2.38 -16.58
CA LEU A 547 -21.93 2.35 -16.32
C LEU A 547 -21.23 3.54 -16.99
N PRO A 548 -20.17 4.09 -16.38
CA PRO A 548 -19.27 5.01 -17.05
C PRO A 548 -18.66 4.40 -18.32
N GLU A 549 -18.49 5.20 -19.36
CA GLU A 549 -17.87 4.77 -20.63
C GLU A 549 -16.45 4.22 -20.45
N TYR A 550 -15.71 4.72 -19.45
CA TYR A 550 -14.34 4.31 -19.20
C TYR A 550 -14.19 2.82 -18.89
N PHE A 551 -15.23 2.13 -18.41
CA PHE A 551 -15.17 0.67 -18.20
C PHE A 551 -14.83 -0.08 -19.48
N VAL A 552 -15.39 0.36 -20.62
CA VAL A 552 -15.09 -0.22 -21.93
C VAL A 552 -13.79 0.37 -22.48
N GLU A 553 -13.63 1.70 -22.40
CA GLU A 553 -12.46 2.38 -22.96
C GLU A 553 -11.14 1.89 -22.34
N ASP A 554 -11.04 1.92 -21.01
CA ASP A 554 -9.83 1.57 -20.27
C ASP A 554 -9.43 0.12 -20.46
N THR A 555 -10.44 -0.76 -20.51
CA THR A 555 -10.24 -2.18 -20.78
C THR A 555 -9.51 -2.37 -22.11
N VAL A 556 -10.01 -1.71 -23.17
CA VAL A 556 -9.45 -1.84 -24.50
C VAL A 556 -8.09 -1.15 -24.60
N GLU A 557 -7.94 0.04 -24.01
CA GLU A 557 -6.68 0.79 -24.00
C GLU A 557 -5.57 0.00 -23.30
N TYR A 558 -5.88 -0.62 -22.16
CA TYR A 558 -4.93 -1.44 -21.43
C TYR A 558 -4.51 -2.69 -22.23
N TYR A 559 -5.47 -3.38 -22.87
CA TYR A 559 -5.16 -4.51 -23.75
C TYR A 559 -4.30 -4.11 -24.95
N ILE A 560 -4.58 -2.96 -25.58
CA ILE A 560 -3.74 -2.41 -26.66
C ILE A 560 -2.31 -2.20 -26.16
N TYR A 561 -2.14 -1.62 -24.97
CA TYR A 561 -0.82 -1.42 -24.37
C TYR A 561 -0.09 -2.76 -24.15
N VAL A 562 -0.75 -3.73 -23.50
CA VAL A 562 -0.16 -5.05 -23.23
C VAL A 562 0.19 -5.78 -24.53
N MET A 563 -0.68 -5.76 -25.55
CA MET A 563 -0.39 -6.38 -26.86
C MET A 563 0.86 -5.80 -27.53
N ARG A 564 1.16 -4.52 -27.32
CA ARG A 564 2.28 -3.82 -27.95
C ARG A 564 3.58 -3.95 -27.17
N HIS A 565 3.51 -3.97 -25.85
CA HIS A 565 4.68 -3.85 -24.97
C HIS A 565 5.00 -5.14 -24.20
N CYS A 566 4.00 -5.95 -23.87
CA CYS A 566 4.15 -7.20 -23.10
C CYS A 566 3.28 -8.34 -23.67
N PRO A 567 3.37 -8.66 -24.99
CA PRO A 567 2.51 -9.65 -25.65
C PRO A 567 2.61 -11.06 -25.03
N GLU A 568 3.74 -11.38 -24.41
CA GLU A 568 4.00 -12.66 -23.73
C GLU A 568 3.10 -12.91 -22.52
N LEU A 569 2.51 -11.86 -21.93
CA LEU A 569 1.58 -12.00 -20.81
C LEU A 569 0.17 -12.46 -21.25
N LEU A 570 -0.14 -12.37 -22.55
CA LEU A 570 -1.44 -12.74 -23.09
C LEU A 570 -1.44 -14.21 -23.50
N ASP A 571 -1.87 -15.07 -22.58
CA ASP A 571 -2.17 -16.47 -22.90
C ASP A 571 -3.40 -16.61 -23.81
N ASN A 572 -3.63 -17.82 -24.32
CA ASN A 572 -4.75 -18.05 -25.23
C ASN A 572 -6.13 -17.79 -24.58
N SER A 573 -6.27 -17.95 -23.26
CA SER A 573 -7.52 -17.67 -22.55
C SER A 573 -7.83 -16.17 -22.59
N LEU A 574 -6.85 -15.33 -22.23
CA LEU A 574 -6.99 -13.87 -22.23
C LEU A 574 -7.27 -13.32 -23.64
N ARG A 575 -6.66 -13.92 -24.67
CA ARG A 575 -6.92 -13.57 -26.07
C ARG A 575 -8.35 -13.90 -26.48
N ILE A 576 -8.89 -15.05 -26.05
CA ILE A 576 -10.28 -15.44 -26.32
C ILE A 576 -11.26 -14.49 -25.61
N GLU A 577 -11.04 -14.20 -24.33
CA GLU A 577 -11.90 -13.29 -23.55
C GLU A 577 -11.98 -11.91 -24.20
N PHE A 578 -10.83 -11.36 -24.61
CA PHE A 578 -10.79 -10.07 -25.32
C PHE A 578 -11.52 -10.11 -26.67
N LEU A 579 -11.33 -11.18 -27.45
CA LEU A 579 -12.02 -11.38 -28.72
C LEU A 579 -13.54 -11.42 -28.54
N VAL A 580 -14.02 -12.19 -27.56
CA VAL A 580 -15.45 -12.31 -27.25
C VAL A 580 -16.00 -10.96 -26.78
N PHE A 581 -15.27 -10.25 -25.92
CA PHE A 581 -15.63 -8.92 -25.46
C PHE A 581 -15.81 -7.94 -26.63
N ALA A 582 -14.79 -7.83 -27.50
CA ALA A 582 -14.81 -6.94 -28.64
C ALA A 582 -15.93 -7.28 -29.63
N LEU A 583 -16.09 -8.56 -29.99
CA LEU A 583 -17.12 -8.99 -30.93
C LEU A 583 -18.53 -8.84 -30.37
N THR A 584 -18.74 -9.05 -29.07
CA THR A 584 -20.07 -8.89 -28.44
C THR A 584 -20.60 -7.47 -28.66
N PHE A 585 -19.79 -6.46 -28.36
CA PHE A 585 -20.20 -5.06 -28.47
C PHE A 585 -20.12 -4.49 -29.90
N LEU A 586 -19.27 -5.05 -30.77
CA LEU A 586 -19.26 -4.70 -32.20
C LEU A 586 -20.41 -5.36 -32.99
N THR A 587 -20.91 -6.52 -32.54
CA THR A 587 -22.07 -7.19 -33.16
C THR A 587 -23.39 -6.61 -32.64
N SER A 588 -23.51 -6.41 -31.33
CA SER A 588 -24.74 -5.94 -30.67
C SER A 588 -24.68 -4.44 -30.45
N THR A 589 -24.74 -3.68 -31.55
CA THR A 589 -24.32 -2.28 -31.62
C THR A 589 -25.20 -1.31 -30.82
N TRP A 590 -26.39 -1.74 -30.38
CA TRP A 590 -27.27 -0.99 -29.49
C TRP A 590 -26.79 -0.96 -28.03
N TYR A 591 -25.85 -1.83 -27.61
CA TYR A 591 -25.25 -1.80 -26.27
C TYR A 591 -24.21 -0.68 -26.13
N VAL A 592 -23.43 -0.40 -27.17
CA VAL A 592 -22.42 0.67 -27.19
C VAL A 592 -22.72 1.59 -28.36
N LYS A 593 -23.45 2.68 -28.12
CA LYS A 593 -23.87 3.61 -29.19
C LYS A 593 -22.78 4.58 -29.60
N ASN A 594 -21.88 4.93 -28.68
CA ASN A 594 -20.81 5.89 -28.93
C ASN A 594 -19.85 5.37 -30.02
N PRO A 595 -19.73 6.05 -31.19
CA PRO A 595 -18.89 5.60 -32.29
C PRO A 595 -17.39 5.62 -31.94
N LEU A 596 -16.97 6.46 -31.00
CA LEU A 596 -15.58 6.51 -30.53
C LEU A 596 -15.22 5.25 -29.74
N LEU A 597 -16.12 4.76 -28.89
CA LEU A 597 -15.93 3.49 -28.16
C LEU A 597 -15.89 2.29 -29.13
N LYS A 598 -16.75 2.27 -30.15
CA LYS A 598 -16.68 1.26 -31.22
C LYS A 598 -15.36 1.29 -31.97
N SER A 599 -14.88 2.50 -32.31
CA SER A 599 -13.57 2.68 -32.95
C SER A 599 -12.45 2.17 -32.05
N LYS A 600 -12.53 2.38 -30.72
CA LYS A 600 -11.57 1.84 -29.76
C LYS A 600 -11.59 0.30 -29.75
N LEU A 601 -12.76 -0.34 -29.68
CA LEU A 601 -12.89 -1.81 -29.77
C LEU A 601 -12.25 -2.36 -31.06
N LEU A 602 -12.50 -1.70 -32.20
CA LEU A 602 -11.87 -2.03 -33.47
C LEU A 602 -10.34 -1.85 -33.42
N GLN A 603 -9.83 -0.78 -32.80
CA GLN A 603 -8.39 -0.59 -32.62
C GLN A 603 -7.79 -1.74 -31.83
N GLY A 604 -8.48 -2.24 -30.80
CA GLY A 604 -8.09 -3.43 -30.06
C GLY A 604 -7.91 -4.66 -30.95
N LEU A 605 -8.90 -4.96 -31.81
CA LEU A 605 -8.80 -6.05 -32.79
C LEU A 605 -7.66 -5.83 -33.79
N PHE A 606 -7.46 -4.59 -34.24
CA PHE A 606 -6.40 -4.22 -35.17
C PHE A 606 -5.01 -4.41 -34.57
N TYR A 607 -4.75 -3.92 -33.36
CA TYR A 607 -3.46 -4.12 -32.68
C TYR A 607 -3.19 -5.59 -32.38
N GLY A 608 -4.24 -6.37 -32.07
CA GLY A 608 -4.12 -7.83 -31.98
C GLY A 608 -3.84 -8.53 -33.32
N SER A 609 -3.95 -7.83 -34.45
CA SER A 609 -3.65 -8.35 -35.79
C SER A 609 -2.28 -7.92 -36.31
N ILE A 610 -1.63 -6.95 -35.66
CA ILE A 610 -0.30 -6.48 -36.07
C ILE A 610 0.75 -7.47 -35.59
N HIS A 611 1.79 -7.66 -36.39
CA HIS A 611 2.96 -8.45 -36.03
C HIS A 611 3.72 -7.82 -34.86
N VAL A 612 3.85 -8.54 -33.75
CA VAL A 612 4.59 -8.09 -32.57
C VAL A 612 5.50 -9.22 -32.09
N GLY A 613 6.80 -8.92 -31.96
CA GLY A 613 7.80 -9.88 -31.46
C GLY A 613 7.88 -11.16 -32.28
N HIS A 614 7.78 -12.31 -31.60
CA HIS A 614 7.83 -13.65 -32.21
C HIS A 614 6.51 -14.11 -32.83
N GLU A 615 5.41 -13.42 -32.57
CA GLU A 615 4.08 -13.75 -33.12
C GLU A 615 3.97 -13.16 -34.53
N HIS A 616 4.63 -13.83 -35.48
CA HIS A 616 4.74 -13.40 -36.88
C HIS A 616 3.40 -13.29 -37.61
N ASP A 617 2.34 -13.88 -37.09
CA ASP A 617 0.99 -13.77 -37.65
C ASP A 617 0.08 -12.86 -36.81
N GLY A 618 0.55 -12.22 -35.74
CA GLY A 618 -0.30 -11.42 -34.85
C GLY A 618 -1.13 -12.25 -33.85
N LEU A 619 -1.37 -11.69 -32.67
CA LEU A 619 -1.88 -12.39 -31.49
C LEU A 619 -3.28 -13.00 -31.66
N LEU A 620 -4.17 -12.33 -32.41
CA LEU A 620 -5.57 -12.70 -32.57
C LEU A 620 -5.88 -13.40 -33.90
N ILE A 621 -4.96 -13.43 -34.88
CA ILE A 621 -5.26 -13.95 -36.22
C ILE A 621 -5.62 -15.44 -36.20
N ALA A 622 -4.93 -16.24 -35.39
CA ALA A 622 -5.27 -17.64 -35.19
C ALA A 622 -6.71 -17.80 -34.68
N LEU A 623 -7.13 -16.96 -33.73
CA LEU A 623 -8.49 -16.98 -33.18
C LEU A 623 -9.52 -16.46 -34.18
N PHE A 624 -9.21 -15.42 -34.97
CA PHE A 624 -10.09 -14.96 -36.03
C PHE A 624 -10.45 -16.07 -37.02
N ASN A 625 -9.51 -16.99 -37.27
CA ASN A 625 -9.67 -18.07 -38.24
C ASN A 625 -10.19 -19.39 -37.64
N SER A 626 -10.33 -19.51 -36.33
CA SER A 626 -10.69 -20.77 -35.65
C SER A 626 -11.82 -20.64 -34.63
N HIS A 627 -11.97 -19.49 -33.96
CA HIS A 627 -12.96 -19.31 -32.92
C HIS A 627 -14.38 -19.20 -33.52
N PRO A 628 -15.38 -19.98 -33.05
CA PRO A 628 -16.72 -20.01 -33.64
C PRO A 628 -17.38 -18.64 -33.75
N MET A 629 -17.27 -17.83 -32.70
CA MET A 629 -17.83 -16.47 -32.68
C MET A 629 -17.16 -15.56 -33.71
N ALA A 630 -15.85 -15.69 -33.95
CA ALA A 630 -15.17 -14.89 -34.96
C ALA A 630 -15.58 -15.30 -36.37
N LEU A 631 -15.62 -16.61 -36.66
CA LEU A 631 -16.05 -17.14 -37.96
C LEU A 631 -17.48 -16.72 -38.33
N GLN A 632 -18.35 -16.55 -37.33
CA GLN A 632 -19.74 -16.17 -37.53
C GLN A 632 -19.97 -14.64 -37.54
N HIS A 633 -19.27 -13.88 -36.70
CA HIS A 633 -19.63 -12.48 -36.43
C HIS A 633 -18.57 -11.45 -36.84
N LEU A 634 -17.31 -11.82 -37.07
CA LEU A 634 -16.23 -10.86 -37.34
C LEU A 634 -16.49 -10.06 -38.63
N ILE A 635 -16.66 -10.73 -39.78
CA ILE A 635 -16.91 -10.04 -41.05
C ILE A 635 -18.20 -9.22 -41.03
N PRO A 636 -19.37 -9.77 -40.62
CA PRO A 636 -20.59 -8.98 -40.57
C PRO A 636 -20.46 -7.72 -39.74
N SER A 637 -19.82 -7.80 -38.57
CA SER A 637 -19.62 -6.65 -37.68
C SER A 637 -18.70 -5.60 -38.29
N LEU A 638 -17.59 -6.02 -38.92
CA LEU A 638 -16.66 -5.11 -39.59
C LEU A 638 -17.30 -4.39 -40.78
N MET A 639 -18.10 -5.10 -41.58
CA MET A 639 -18.81 -4.53 -42.73
C MET A 639 -19.87 -3.53 -42.29
N TRP A 640 -20.65 -3.88 -41.27
CA TRP A 640 -21.65 -2.97 -40.71
C TRP A 640 -20.99 -1.71 -40.14
N PHE A 641 -19.90 -1.86 -39.38
CA PHE A 641 -19.17 -0.71 -38.82
C PHE A 641 -18.48 0.14 -39.91
N TYR A 642 -18.02 -0.48 -41.01
CA TYR A 642 -17.48 0.25 -42.16
C TYR A 642 -18.52 1.20 -42.78
N VAL A 643 -19.78 0.75 -42.87
CA VAL A 643 -20.90 1.57 -43.37
C VAL A 643 -21.25 2.65 -42.35
N GLU A 644 -21.37 2.31 -41.08
CA GLU A 644 -21.70 3.25 -40.00
C GLU A 644 -20.70 4.41 -39.93
N VAL A 645 -19.40 4.10 -39.87
CA VAL A 645 -18.35 5.15 -39.82
C VAL A 645 -18.27 5.95 -41.12
N GLY A 646 -18.81 5.41 -42.22
CA GLY A 646 -19.00 6.12 -43.49
C GLY A 646 -19.86 7.38 -43.35
N GLN A 647 -20.77 7.40 -42.38
CA GLN A 647 -21.72 8.49 -42.16
C GLN A 647 -21.18 9.58 -41.21
N THR A 648 -20.11 9.28 -40.45
CA THR A 648 -19.45 10.24 -39.56
C THR A 648 -18.32 11.01 -40.26
N SER A 649 -18.31 12.35 -40.15
CA SER A 649 -17.31 13.24 -40.76
C SER A 649 -16.16 13.60 -39.81
N THR A 650 -15.36 12.62 -39.38
CA THR A 650 -14.27 12.83 -38.40
C THR A 650 -12.97 12.16 -38.85
N ASN A 651 -11.81 12.61 -38.34
CA ASN A 651 -10.52 11.96 -38.62
C ASN A 651 -10.50 10.47 -38.23
N THR A 652 -11.24 10.10 -37.18
CA THR A 652 -11.46 8.72 -36.72
C THR A 652 -12.06 7.82 -37.79
N GLN A 653 -12.76 8.38 -38.79
CA GLN A 653 -13.29 7.63 -39.93
C GLN A 653 -12.19 6.96 -40.74
N PHE A 654 -11.13 7.70 -41.09
CA PHE A 654 -10.06 7.19 -41.95
C PHE A 654 -9.28 6.08 -41.25
N GLU A 655 -8.98 6.26 -39.97
CA GLU A 655 -8.29 5.26 -39.17
C GLU A 655 -9.12 3.99 -39.02
N SER A 656 -10.43 4.12 -38.74
CA SER A 656 -11.32 2.97 -38.61
C SER A 656 -11.44 2.19 -39.93
N LYS A 657 -11.62 2.88 -41.06
CA LYS A 657 -11.67 2.24 -42.39
C LYS A 657 -10.35 1.53 -42.73
N ARG A 658 -9.20 2.14 -42.42
CA ARG A 658 -7.88 1.52 -42.61
C ARG A 658 -7.76 0.24 -41.77
N ASN A 659 -8.13 0.31 -40.50
CA ASN A 659 -8.04 -0.82 -39.56
C ASN A 659 -8.95 -1.98 -40.00
N ILE A 660 -10.20 -1.69 -40.40
CA ILE A 660 -11.12 -2.70 -40.96
C ILE A 660 -10.52 -3.35 -42.22
N THR A 661 -10.03 -2.53 -43.15
CA THR A 661 -9.45 -3.03 -44.41
C THR A 661 -8.27 -3.97 -44.16
N PHE A 662 -7.42 -3.61 -43.20
CA PHE A 662 -6.28 -4.44 -42.79
C PHE A 662 -6.72 -5.80 -42.26
N ILE A 663 -7.69 -5.83 -41.34
CA ILE A 663 -8.20 -7.09 -40.78
C ILE A 663 -8.86 -7.94 -41.86
N LEU A 664 -9.67 -7.34 -42.74
CA LEU A 664 -10.33 -8.05 -43.85
C LEU A 664 -9.31 -8.72 -44.79
N GLN A 665 -8.21 -8.04 -45.13
CA GLN A 665 -7.14 -8.61 -45.96
C GLN A 665 -6.53 -9.86 -45.33
N LEU A 666 -6.34 -9.87 -44.01
CA LEU A 666 -5.72 -10.98 -43.29
C LEU A 666 -6.62 -12.22 -43.22
N ILE A 667 -7.94 -12.04 -43.08
CA ILE A 667 -8.88 -13.16 -42.92
C ILE A 667 -9.51 -13.64 -44.24
N TRP A 668 -9.31 -12.91 -45.35
CA TRP A 668 -9.97 -13.16 -46.64
C TRP A 668 -9.77 -14.57 -47.20
N ASN A 669 -8.60 -15.17 -46.96
CA ASN A 669 -8.26 -16.49 -47.48
C ASN A 669 -9.05 -17.63 -46.79
N ASN A 670 -9.71 -17.37 -45.66
CA ASN A 670 -10.50 -18.36 -44.96
C ASN A 670 -11.88 -18.55 -45.65
N PRO A 671 -12.23 -19.78 -46.09
CA PRO A 671 -13.51 -20.03 -46.76
C PRO A 671 -14.73 -19.82 -45.84
N ASN A 672 -14.61 -20.04 -44.54
CA ASN A 672 -15.72 -19.85 -43.60
C ASN A 672 -16.15 -18.38 -43.55
N HIS A 673 -15.17 -17.47 -43.49
CA HIS A 673 -15.40 -16.03 -43.53
C HIS A 673 -16.10 -15.58 -44.82
N ARG A 674 -15.67 -16.10 -45.98
CA ARG A 674 -16.33 -15.80 -47.26
C ARG A 674 -17.75 -16.34 -47.33
N ASN A 675 -17.99 -17.54 -46.81
CA ASN A 675 -19.34 -18.13 -46.75
C ASN A 675 -20.26 -17.32 -45.83
N THR A 676 -19.77 -16.84 -44.68
CA THR A 676 -20.51 -15.97 -43.77
C THR A 676 -20.87 -14.64 -44.46
N LEU A 677 -19.96 -14.05 -45.22
CA LEU A 677 -20.22 -12.82 -45.98
C LEU A 677 -21.33 -13.04 -47.02
N LEU A 678 -21.29 -14.15 -47.78
CA LEU A 678 -22.31 -14.48 -48.76
C LEU A 678 -23.70 -14.60 -48.12
N LYS A 679 -23.78 -15.31 -46.98
CA LYS A 679 -25.03 -15.45 -46.21
C LYS A 679 -25.55 -14.12 -45.64
N ALA A 680 -24.66 -13.18 -45.35
CA ALA A 680 -25.05 -11.86 -44.85
C ALA A 680 -25.46 -10.89 -45.97
N ALA A 681 -25.12 -11.20 -47.22
CA ALA A 681 -25.48 -10.43 -48.41
C ALA A 681 -26.80 -10.90 -49.05
N GLU A 682 -27.18 -12.16 -48.82
CA GLU A 682 -28.54 -12.69 -49.02
C GLU A 682 -29.53 -12.09 -48.02
#